data_AF-A0A099NUP7-F1
#
_entry.id   AF-A0A099NUP7-F1
#
_cell.length_a   1.000
_cell.length_b   1.000
_cell.length_c   1.000
_cell.angle_alpha   90.00
_cell.angle_beta   90.00
_cell.angle_gamma   90.00
#
_symmetry.space_group_name_H-M   'P 1'
#
loop_
_entity.id
_entity.type
_entity.pdbx_description
1 polymer ?
#
loop_
_entity_poly.entity_id
_entity_poly.type
_entity_poly.pdbx_seq_one_letter_code
_entity_poly.pdbx_strand_id
1 'polypeptide(L)'
;MPIRTLQYSAEISSLDDLKNAVIGIDIQHYINVLLPPGTDPTFEAIGGFPISLKSRIIADAQHMESLDIKPVYVFPGIKPITQFSYLQQPELQYEKHLKASWKTKVANPEADISFRDLSNPYLIRLLMDEIMIILHENELEYLVAPYTQHHQLLYMLEAGVINAIYSSNDCLLLERLDNFIVDIDFTNKKFQFLSSKQIIGGFNLDFKRFRDIAMLLGNVFQPFELKPPTTTFHELVHTTRQGFNALSSLSTSKDDSSKLTHFINGCTILDFCPVLRINGKVESFCIALGDSVISSASNNDAGKNVKAKLPRGLNEVFGFHFPQELYFYQSIGMNIFPLIESFITSDYIERLPLDMKTDPIYEKIILDHKSMEMKEVLFNLFTSTLHRFFQHKKVNLKSYYTSTHRLNLIDFKSAQVSNVSNLIVRHSSAKSFDLALFLNSLNDEFIYESTVANPKEVSQGLGNIFTNYELISSSLLGTLVHYGFIELREKNFRLSKWGTTLVKFIGKHNVDIETILLLCVFFQRTPNLDMKSLSASNDLDSLNDVVDDLGTLNLIAQFATLYKIKEFKVGNYKGPVSNSLLHFNSIMSALHNEIKNFVIVDTLNLLLRNKNDIDKFNRSHEDWCSLVSELPFKMPLSNTVIGLIVEKSIESFVLSENFKVELDAELLPFTVIVQNPSKEALHALKFVISVCDLVYLLFENGLASEAVKSKFESVRMVTDKLISKF
;
A
#
# COMPACT_ATOMS: atom_id res chain seq x y z
N MET A 1 8.52 -9.41 -11.51
CA MET A 1 8.69 -10.51 -12.48
C MET A 1 10.18 -10.79 -12.55
N PRO A 2 10.66 -11.91 -11.99
CA PRO A 2 12.04 -12.33 -12.17
C PRO A 2 12.34 -12.54 -13.65
N ILE A 3 13.62 -12.46 -14.05
CA ILE A 3 14.07 -12.67 -15.43
C ILE A 3 13.43 -13.94 -16.00
N ARG A 4 12.51 -13.76 -16.95
CA ARG A 4 11.62 -14.83 -17.43
C ARG A 4 12.43 -15.95 -18.07
N THR A 5 12.11 -17.20 -17.72
CA THR A 5 12.77 -18.43 -18.23
C THR A 5 14.28 -18.53 -17.95
N LEU A 6 14.85 -17.67 -17.10
CA LEU A 6 16.23 -17.83 -16.67
C LEU A 6 16.35 -19.08 -15.79
N GLN A 7 17.25 -19.98 -16.16
CA GLN A 7 17.64 -21.13 -15.37
C GLN A 7 19.09 -20.95 -14.94
N TYR A 8 19.37 -21.24 -13.68
CA TYR A 8 20.71 -21.18 -13.09
C TYR A 8 20.87 -22.29 -12.05
N SER A 9 22.12 -22.53 -11.65
CA SER A 9 22.46 -23.44 -10.56
C SER A 9 23.17 -22.65 -9.47
N ALA A 10 22.63 -22.72 -8.25
CA ALA A 10 23.19 -22.04 -7.08
C ALA A 10 24.05 -23.00 -6.24
N GLU A 11 25.06 -22.43 -5.60
CA GLU A 11 25.86 -23.15 -4.60
C GLU A 11 25.10 -23.16 -3.27
N ILE A 12 25.30 -24.22 -2.47
CA ILE A 12 24.61 -24.41 -1.19
C ILE A 12 25.65 -24.36 -0.08
N SER A 13 25.41 -23.54 0.95
CA SER A 13 26.25 -23.44 2.16
C SER A 13 25.44 -23.62 3.44
N SER A 14 26.14 -23.74 4.57
CA SER A 14 25.53 -23.80 5.90
C SER A 14 25.11 -22.41 6.35
N LEU A 15 23.95 -22.26 7.00
CA LEU A 15 23.51 -20.97 7.54
C LEU A 15 24.47 -20.41 8.59
N ASP A 16 25.25 -21.27 9.27
CA ASP A 16 26.32 -20.88 10.19
C ASP A 16 27.41 -20.00 9.54
N ASP A 17 27.60 -20.10 8.22
CA ASP A 17 28.56 -19.27 7.48
C ASP A 17 28.14 -17.79 7.43
N LEU A 18 26.87 -17.49 7.73
CA LEU A 18 26.33 -16.14 7.82
C LEU A 18 26.31 -15.60 9.26
N LYS A 19 26.90 -16.31 10.23
CA LYS A 19 26.91 -15.86 11.63
C LYS A 19 27.49 -14.45 11.78
N ASN A 20 26.82 -13.60 12.55
CA ASN A 20 27.15 -12.18 12.77
C ASN A 20 27.05 -11.30 11.49
N ALA A 21 26.46 -11.79 10.41
CA ALA A 21 26.31 -11.02 9.18
C ALA A 21 25.11 -10.08 9.24
N VAL A 22 25.26 -8.92 8.64
CA VAL A 22 24.14 -8.02 8.30
C VAL A 22 23.65 -8.37 6.89
N ILE A 23 22.40 -8.79 6.76
CA ILE A 23 21.82 -9.22 5.47
C ILE A 23 20.79 -8.19 5.02
N GLY A 24 21.01 -7.59 3.84
CA GLY A 24 20.01 -6.75 3.19
C GLY A 24 18.99 -7.62 2.46
N ILE A 25 17.70 -7.47 2.77
CA ILE A 25 16.62 -8.32 2.25
C ILE A 25 15.73 -7.50 1.30
N ASP A 26 15.57 -7.94 0.05
CA ASP A 26 14.52 -7.46 -0.85
C ASP A 26 13.17 -7.97 -0.35
N ILE A 27 12.36 -7.08 0.24
CA ILE A 27 11.08 -7.46 0.81
C ILE A 27 10.12 -8.08 -0.21
N GLN A 28 10.17 -7.63 -1.48
CA GLN A 28 9.27 -8.16 -2.51
C GLN A 28 9.61 -9.62 -2.80
N HIS A 29 10.90 -9.95 -2.89
CA HIS A 29 11.38 -11.32 -3.06
C HIS A 29 11.05 -12.17 -1.83
N TYR A 30 11.42 -11.68 -0.65
CA TYR A 30 11.19 -12.37 0.61
C TYR A 30 9.72 -12.78 0.81
N ILE A 31 8.77 -11.88 0.58
CA ILE A 31 7.34 -12.19 0.75
C ILE A 31 6.84 -13.19 -0.30
N ASN A 32 7.35 -13.12 -1.54
CA ASN A 32 7.00 -14.10 -2.58
C ASN A 32 7.51 -15.51 -2.25
N VAL A 33 8.68 -15.62 -1.60
CA VAL A 33 9.25 -16.90 -1.12
C VAL A 33 8.50 -17.39 0.11
N LEU A 34 8.18 -16.48 1.04
CA LEU A 34 7.53 -16.80 2.32
C LEU A 34 6.08 -17.27 2.16
N LEU A 35 5.40 -16.75 1.13
CA LEU A 35 4.03 -17.09 0.78
C LEU A 35 3.94 -17.56 -0.68
N PRO A 36 4.44 -18.77 -1.01
CA PRO A 36 4.31 -19.32 -2.36
C PRO A 36 2.82 -19.55 -2.69
N PRO A 37 2.42 -19.69 -3.97
CA PRO A 37 1.00 -19.78 -4.36
C PRO A 37 0.15 -20.81 -3.60
N GLY A 38 0.74 -21.90 -3.09
CA GLY A 38 0.03 -22.89 -2.28
C GLY A 38 -0.26 -22.48 -0.82
N THR A 39 0.36 -21.41 -0.34
CA THR A 39 0.18 -20.85 1.01
C THR A 39 -0.80 -19.69 0.93
N ASP A 40 -1.82 -19.65 1.79
CA ASP A 40 -2.91 -18.66 1.70
C ASP A 40 -3.44 -18.45 0.26
N PRO A 41 -3.87 -19.53 -0.43
CA PRO A 41 -4.22 -19.49 -1.85
C PRO A 41 -5.43 -18.61 -2.17
N THR A 42 -6.27 -18.31 -1.18
CA THR A 42 -7.46 -17.46 -1.31
C THR A 42 -7.24 -16.01 -0.87
N PHE A 43 -6.02 -15.63 -0.46
CA PHE A 43 -5.71 -14.29 0.06
C PHE A 43 -6.25 -13.15 -0.82
N GLU A 44 -5.94 -13.16 -2.11
CA GLU A 44 -6.40 -12.11 -3.05
C GLU A 44 -7.94 -12.04 -3.19
N ALA A 45 -8.64 -13.13 -2.83
CA ALA A 45 -10.10 -13.21 -2.87
C ALA A 45 -10.78 -12.85 -1.53
N ILE A 46 -10.01 -12.72 -0.44
CA ILE A 46 -10.52 -12.24 0.86
C ILE A 46 -10.00 -10.84 1.21
N GLY A 47 -8.98 -10.34 0.52
CA GLY A 47 -8.39 -9.02 0.76
C GLY A 47 -7.71 -8.91 2.13
N GLY A 48 -7.47 -7.66 2.56
CA GLY A 48 -6.80 -7.34 3.82
C GLY A 48 -5.33 -7.77 3.85
N PHE A 49 -4.86 -8.23 5.02
CA PHE A 49 -3.50 -8.72 5.24
C PHE A 49 -3.44 -10.26 5.25
N PRO A 50 -2.40 -10.89 4.67
CA PRO A 50 -2.31 -12.35 4.65
C PRO A 50 -2.15 -12.91 6.05
N ILE A 51 -3.03 -13.85 6.41
CA ILE A 51 -3.22 -14.35 7.78
C ILE A 51 -1.93 -14.93 8.37
N SER A 52 -1.21 -15.75 7.60
CA SER A 52 -0.01 -16.41 8.11
C SER A 52 1.24 -15.54 8.10
N LEU A 53 1.20 -14.36 7.44
CA LEU A 53 2.40 -13.59 7.12
C LEU A 53 3.15 -13.08 8.35
N LYS A 54 2.46 -12.45 9.30
CA LYS A 54 3.08 -11.91 10.54
C LYS A 54 3.86 -13.00 11.27
N SER A 55 3.22 -14.15 11.51
CA SER A 55 3.85 -15.27 12.23
C SER A 55 5.08 -15.84 11.52
N ARG A 56 5.06 -15.87 10.19
CA ARG A 56 6.18 -16.35 9.38
C ARG A 56 7.36 -15.39 9.40
N ILE A 57 7.10 -14.08 9.29
CA ILE A 57 8.14 -13.05 9.40
C ILE A 57 8.84 -13.14 10.77
N ILE A 58 8.07 -13.26 11.85
CA ILE A 58 8.60 -13.36 13.21
C ILE A 58 9.39 -14.66 13.39
N ALA A 59 8.89 -15.79 12.88
CA ALA A 59 9.60 -17.07 12.96
C ALA A 59 10.96 -16.99 12.25
N ASP A 60 11.03 -16.48 11.02
CA ASP A 60 12.29 -16.33 10.28
C ASP A 60 13.24 -15.36 10.99
N ALA A 61 12.72 -14.26 11.55
CA ALA A 61 13.51 -13.31 12.34
C ALA A 61 14.16 -13.97 13.58
N GLN A 62 13.42 -14.82 14.30
CA GLN A 62 13.95 -15.57 15.44
C GLN A 62 15.06 -16.55 15.05
N HIS A 63 14.96 -17.18 13.87
CA HIS A 63 16.02 -18.05 13.36
C HIS A 63 17.29 -17.23 13.05
N MET A 64 17.15 -16.07 12.42
CA MET A 64 18.26 -15.15 12.16
C MET A 64 18.91 -14.66 13.46
N GLU A 65 18.11 -14.25 14.44
CA GLU A 65 18.57 -13.81 15.76
C GLU A 65 19.40 -14.89 16.47
N SER A 66 18.99 -16.16 16.38
CA SER A 66 19.75 -17.28 16.99
C SER A 66 21.17 -17.46 16.45
N LEU A 67 21.46 -16.88 15.27
CA LEU A 67 22.77 -16.88 14.61
C LEU A 67 23.44 -15.49 14.64
N ASP A 68 22.90 -14.54 15.41
CA ASP A 68 23.34 -13.15 15.44
C ASP A 68 23.32 -12.50 14.03
N ILE A 69 22.41 -12.96 13.17
CA ILE A 69 22.21 -12.39 11.85
C ILE A 69 21.29 -11.17 12.00
N LYS A 70 21.74 -10.02 11.50
CA LYS A 70 20.96 -8.78 11.51
C LYS A 70 20.28 -8.56 10.15
N PRO A 71 18.96 -8.77 10.02
CA PRO A 71 18.25 -8.47 8.78
C PRO A 71 17.98 -6.96 8.64
N VAL A 72 18.13 -6.44 7.41
CA VAL A 72 17.68 -5.08 7.03
C VAL A 72 16.74 -5.19 5.84
N TYR A 73 15.45 -4.94 6.05
CA TYR A 73 14.42 -5.10 5.03
C TYR A 73 14.31 -3.86 4.14
N VAL A 74 14.55 -4.01 2.83
CA VAL A 74 14.53 -2.90 1.88
C VAL A 74 13.30 -2.97 0.97
N PHE A 75 12.46 -1.94 1.07
CA PHE A 75 11.22 -1.80 0.30
C PHE A 75 11.43 -1.04 -1.02
N PRO A 76 10.69 -1.39 -2.09
CA PRO A 76 10.63 -0.56 -3.30
C PRO A 76 10.05 0.83 -3.01
N GLY A 77 10.60 1.84 -3.66
CA GLY A 77 10.12 3.21 -3.65
C GLY A 77 9.30 3.59 -4.88
N ILE A 78 9.58 4.79 -5.40
CA ILE A 78 8.90 5.40 -6.55
C ILE A 78 9.20 4.62 -7.84
N LYS A 79 8.20 4.42 -8.68
CA LYS A 79 8.37 3.81 -10.00
C LYS A 79 9.00 4.80 -10.98
N PRO A 80 10.09 4.45 -11.68
CA PRO A 80 10.53 5.16 -12.86
C PRO A 80 9.46 5.18 -13.97
N ILE A 81 9.61 6.07 -14.94
CA ILE A 81 8.65 6.32 -16.02
C ILE A 81 8.21 5.02 -16.71
N THR A 82 9.15 4.16 -17.09
CA THR A 82 8.78 2.92 -17.81
C THR A 82 7.95 1.97 -16.94
N GLN A 83 8.24 1.86 -15.64
CA GLN A 83 7.45 1.02 -14.73
C GLN A 83 6.06 1.64 -14.49
N PHE A 84 5.97 2.96 -14.37
CA PHE A 84 4.69 3.65 -14.22
C PHE A 84 3.82 3.54 -15.48
N SER A 85 4.40 3.74 -16.67
CA SER A 85 3.70 3.58 -17.95
C SER A 85 3.18 2.16 -18.17
N TYR A 86 3.80 1.14 -17.57
CA TYR A 86 3.26 -0.22 -17.61
C TYR A 86 1.91 -0.34 -16.91
N LEU A 87 1.68 0.43 -15.84
CA LEU A 87 0.37 0.50 -15.18
C LEU A 87 -0.71 1.15 -16.05
N GLN A 88 -0.35 1.70 -17.21
CA GLN A 88 -1.29 2.26 -18.18
C GLN A 88 -1.74 1.25 -19.25
N GLN A 89 -1.27 -0.01 -19.18
CA GLN A 89 -1.75 -1.05 -20.08
C GLN A 89 -3.27 -1.25 -19.91
N PRO A 90 -4.02 -1.53 -20.99
CA PRO A 90 -5.47 -1.74 -20.92
C PRO A 90 -5.86 -2.80 -19.87
N GLU A 91 -5.04 -3.84 -19.74
CA GLU A 91 -5.24 -4.91 -18.77
C GLU A 91 -3.88 -5.48 -18.34
N LEU A 92 -3.69 -5.65 -17.02
CA LEU A 92 -2.46 -6.18 -16.44
C LEU A 92 -2.53 -7.70 -16.28
N GLN A 93 -1.37 -8.36 -16.22
CA GLN A 93 -1.33 -9.83 -16.11
C GLN A 93 -2.03 -10.35 -14.85
N TYR A 94 -1.86 -9.67 -13.71
CA TYR A 94 -2.53 -10.05 -12.46
C TYR A 94 -4.05 -9.90 -12.56
N GLU A 95 -4.55 -8.87 -13.27
CA GLU A 95 -5.98 -8.66 -13.47
C GLU A 95 -6.58 -9.78 -14.34
N LYS A 96 -5.87 -10.22 -15.37
CA LYS A 96 -6.28 -11.38 -16.20
C LYS A 96 -6.38 -12.65 -15.36
N HIS A 97 -5.37 -12.90 -14.53
CA HIS A 97 -5.34 -14.07 -13.65
C HIS A 97 -6.47 -14.06 -12.62
N LEU A 98 -6.73 -12.93 -11.97
CA LEU A 98 -7.81 -12.78 -11.00
C LEU A 98 -9.18 -12.95 -11.65
N LYS A 99 -9.43 -12.33 -12.82
CA LYS A 99 -10.67 -12.54 -13.58
C LYS A 99 -10.87 -14.00 -13.96
N ALA A 100 -9.82 -14.70 -14.39
CA ALA A 100 -9.88 -16.12 -14.71
C ALA A 100 -10.17 -16.97 -13.46
N SER A 101 -9.52 -16.67 -12.34
CA SER A 101 -9.72 -17.35 -11.06
C SER A 101 -11.15 -17.19 -10.55
N TRP A 102 -11.69 -15.98 -10.59
CA TRP A 102 -13.09 -15.71 -10.26
C TRP A 102 -14.06 -16.45 -11.17
N LYS A 103 -13.81 -16.48 -12.48
CA LYS A 103 -14.65 -17.23 -13.42
C LYS A 103 -14.69 -18.73 -13.09
N THR A 104 -13.54 -19.31 -12.72
CA THR A 104 -13.47 -20.71 -12.29
C THR A 104 -14.20 -20.95 -10.99
N LYS A 105 -14.03 -20.10 -9.96
CA LYS A 105 -14.74 -20.22 -8.68
C LYS A 105 -16.24 -20.07 -8.81
N VAL A 106 -16.73 -19.15 -9.64
CA VAL A 106 -18.17 -18.99 -9.90
C VAL A 106 -18.75 -20.22 -10.60
N ALA A 107 -18.01 -20.83 -11.52
CA ALA A 107 -18.45 -22.04 -12.21
C ALA A 107 -18.39 -23.31 -11.32
N ASN A 108 -17.46 -23.34 -10.37
CA ASN A 108 -17.28 -24.43 -9.41
C ASN A 108 -16.82 -23.88 -8.03
N PRO A 109 -17.74 -23.62 -7.10
CA PRO A 109 -17.43 -23.07 -5.77
C PRO A 109 -16.42 -23.91 -4.97
N GLU A 110 -16.45 -25.24 -5.15
CA GLU A 110 -15.59 -26.21 -4.47
C GLU A 110 -14.21 -26.37 -5.11
N ALA A 111 -13.89 -25.66 -6.19
CA ALA A 111 -12.61 -25.79 -6.87
C ALA A 111 -11.44 -25.35 -5.97
N ASP A 112 -10.48 -26.25 -5.69
CA ASP A 112 -9.23 -25.91 -4.98
C ASP A 112 -8.28 -25.18 -5.95
N ILE A 113 -8.52 -23.87 -6.13
CA ILE A 113 -7.68 -23.00 -6.97
C ILE A 113 -6.95 -21.97 -6.12
N SER A 114 -5.78 -21.56 -6.58
CA SER A 114 -5.07 -20.41 -6.05
C SER A 114 -5.41 -19.17 -6.88
N PHE A 115 -5.76 -18.08 -6.19
CA PHE A 115 -5.90 -16.75 -6.80
C PHE A 115 -4.54 -16.11 -7.12
N ARG A 116 -3.45 -16.85 -6.92
CA ARG A 116 -2.07 -16.45 -7.22
C ARG A 116 -1.36 -17.51 -8.05
N ASP A 117 -0.38 -17.07 -8.83
CA ASP A 117 0.54 -17.95 -9.56
C ASP A 117 1.97 -17.42 -9.43
N LEU A 118 2.95 -18.15 -9.98
CA LEU A 118 4.35 -17.73 -9.95
C LEU A 118 4.65 -16.51 -10.85
N SER A 119 3.71 -16.11 -11.70
CA SER A 119 3.88 -15.00 -12.65
C SER A 119 3.44 -13.65 -12.08
N ASN A 120 2.60 -13.68 -11.05
CA ASN A 120 2.03 -12.50 -10.39
C ASN A 120 2.56 -12.36 -8.95
N PRO A 121 3.60 -11.52 -8.73
CA PRO A 121 4.10 -11.27 -7.39
C PRO A 121 3.09 -10.46 -6.56
N TYR A 122 3.22 -10.51 -5.23
CA TYR A 122 2.41 -9.69 -4.34
C TYR A 122 2.47 -8.21 -4.70
N LEU A 123 1.32 -7.54 -4.65
CA LEU A 123 1.24 -6.09 -4.71
C LEU A 123 1.75 -5.49 -3.39
N ILE A 124 3.08 -5.51 -3.20
CA ILE A 124 3.73 -5.20 -1.91
C ILE A 124 3.27 -3.87 -1.32
N ARG A 125 2.97 -2.86 -2.16
CA ARG A 125 2.48 -1.55 -1.74
C ARG A 125 1.19 -1.61 -0.91
N LEU A 126 0.35 -2.62 -1.10
CA LEU A 126 -0.86 -2.83 -0.30
C LEU A 126 -0.54 -3.39 1.09
N LEU A 127 0.63 -3.99 1.27
CA LEU A 127 1.07 -4.65 2.51
C LEU A 127 2.14 -3.85 3.27
N MET A 128 2.75 -2.85 2.65
CA MET A 128 3.92 -2.15 3.18
C MET A 128 3.70 -1.59 4.59
N ASP A 129 2.60 -0.89 4.80
CA ASP A 129 2.36 -0.19 6.07
C ASP A 129 2.29 -1.19 7.24
N GLU A 130 1.56 -2.29 7.09
CA GLU A 130 1.45 -3.32 8.13
C GLU A 130 2.74 -4.10 8.30
N ILE A 131 3.48 -4.41 7.22
CA ILE A 131 4.80 -5.05 7.36
C ILE A 131 5.74 -4.13 8.12
N MET A 132 5.80 -2.83 7.80
CA MET A 132 6.66 -1.87 8.52
C MET A 132 6.31 -1.77 10.01
N ILE A 133 5.01 -1.78 10.34
CA ILE A 133 4.55 -1.83 11.74
C ILE A 133 5.02 -3.12 12.41
N ILE A 134 4.83 -4.28 11.77
CA ILE A 134 5.32 -5.57 12.29
C ILE A 134 6.83 -5.55 12.51
N LEU A 135 7.60 -5.01 11.56
CA LEU A 135 9.06 -4.92 11.69
C LEU A 135 9.44 -4.00 12.86
N HIS A 136 8.82 -2.83 12.98
CA HIS A 136 9.09 -1.89 14.08
C HIS A 136 8.72 -2.47 15.45
N GLU A 137 7.54 -3.10 15.60
CA GLU A 137 7.07 -3.76 16.83
C GLU A 137 8.02 -4.88 17.31
N ASN A 138 8.82 -5.45 16.41
CA ASN A 138 9.75 -6.54 16.68
C ASN A 138 11.22 -6.10 16.58
N GLU A 139 11.49 -4.79 16.63
CA GLU A 139 12.86 -4.22 16.61
C GLU A 139 13.67 -4.59 15.35
N LEU A 140 12.99 -4.85 14.23
CA LEU A 140 13.60 -5.18 12.95
C LEU A 140 13.80 -3.93 12.08
N GLU A 141 15.01 -3.77 11.53
CA GLU A 141 15.35 -2.60 10.73
C GLU A 141 14.78 -2.68 9.32
N TYR A 142 14.27 -1.55 8.82
CA TYR A 142 13.81 -1.43 7.45
C TYR A 142 14.16 -0.08 6.81
N LEU A 143 14.13 -0.05 5.48
CA LEU A 143 14.35 1.14 4.68
C LEU A 143 13.47 1.11 3.44
N VAL A 144 12.82 2.22 3.10
CA VAL A 144 12.21 2.39 1.77
C VAL A 144 13.23 3.03 0.82
N ALA A 145 13.59 2.32 -0.24
CA ALA A 145 14.47 2.86 -1.27
C ALA A 145 13.82 4.09 -1.95
N PRO A 146 14.60 5.04 -2.51
CA PRO A 146 14.03 6.14 -3.28
C PRO A 146 13.24 5.65 -4.51
N TYR A 147 13.80 4.68 -5.22
CA TYR A 147 13.21 4.07 -6.42
C TYR A 147 13.18 2.55 -6.33
N THR A 148 14.25 1.85 -6.70
CA THR A 148 14.28 0.38 -6.69
C THR A 148 15.12 -0.14 -5.53
N GLN A 149 14.61 -1.16 -4.83
CA GLN A 149 15.31 -1.78 -3.71
C GLN A 149 16.60 -2.49 -4.14
N HIS A 150 16.67 -3.03 -5.37
CA HIS A 150 17.86 -3.72 -5.90
C HIS A 150 19.09 -2.81 -5.91
N HIS A 151 18.96 -1.57 -6.38
CA HIS A 151 20.07 -0.61 -6.41
C HIS A 151 20.42 -0.10 -5.02
N GLN A 152 19.42 0.10 -4.16
CA GLN A 152 19.65 0.49 -2.77
C GLN A 152 20.44 -0.58 -2.02
N LEU A 153 20.08 -1.86 -2.19
CA LEU A 153 20.79 -3.01 -1.63
C LEU A 153 22.23 -3.09 -2.14
N LEU A 154 22.45 -2.94 -3.45
CA LEU A 154 23.81 -2.93 -4.01
C LEU A 154 24.66 -1.78 -3.45
N TYR A 155 24.09 -0.57 -3.34
CA TYR A 155 24.77 0.56 -2.73
C TYR A 155 25.13 0.26 -1.26
N MET A 156 24.21 -0.29 -0.48
CA MET A 156 24.45 -0.66 0.91
C MET A 156 25.56 -1.71 1.05
N LEU A 157 25.64 -2.67 0.11
CA LEU A 157 26.71 -3.66 0.07
C LEU A 157 28.06 -3.00 -0.25
N GLU A 158 28.14 -2.18 -1.29
CA GLU A 158 29.39 -1.49 -1.69
C GLU A 158 29.85 -0.49 -0.60
N ALA A 159 28.92 0.13 0.11
CA ALA A 159 29.21 1.06 1.21
C ALA A 159 29.56 0.35 2.55
N GLY A 160 29.53 -1.00 2.58
CA GLY A 160 29.83 -1.78 3.78
C GLY A 160 28.77 -1.70 4.88
N VAL A 161 27.54 -1.29 4.54
CA VAL A 161 26.40 -1.24 5.46
C VAL A 161 25.83 -2.65 5.69
N ILE A 162 25.87 -3.50 4.67
CA ILE A 162 25.45 -4.91 4.72
C ILE A 162 26.57 -5.81 4.20
N ASN A 163 26.55 -7.09 4.57
CA ASN A 163 27.54 -8.08 4.16
C ASN A 163 27.09 -8.95 2.98
N ALA A 164 25.79 -9.16 2.83
CA ALA A 164 25.18 -9.96 1.77
C ALA A 164 23.79 -9.43 1.39
N ILE A 165 23.36 -9.75 0.17
CA ILE A 165 22.03 -9.38 -0.35
C ILE A 165 21.20 -10.65 -0.52
N TYR A 166 20.03 -10.71 0.11
CA TYR A 166 18.99 -11.72 -0.14
C TYR A 166 17.90 -11.13 -1.03
N SER A 167 17.87 -11.51 -2.31
CA SER A 167 16.98 -10.87 -3.30
C SER A 167 16.62 -11.76 -4.48
N SER A 168 15.71 -11.28 -5.33
CA SER A 168 15.34 -11.95 -6.57
C SER A 168 16.48 -11.96 -7.58
N ASN A 169 16.36 -12.82 -8.56
CA ASN A 169 17.29 -13.00 -9.67
C ASN A 169 17.45 -11.71 -10.52
N ASP A 170 16.56 -10.72 -10.35
CA ASP A 170 16.66 -9.42 -11.01
C ASP A 170 17.91 -8.65 -10.54
N CYS A 171 18.40 -8.89 -9.32
CA CYS A 171 19.68 -8.34 -8.84
C CYS A 171 20.86 -8.74 -9.72
N LEU A 172 20.78 -9.86 -10.45
CA LEU A 172 21.83 -10.31 -11.38
C LEU A 172 22.01 -9.37 -12.58
N LEU A 173 21.08 -8.44 -12.81
CA LEU A 173 21.21 -7.40 -13.84
C LEU A 173 22.10 -6.24 -13.40
N LEU A 174 22.48 -6.20 -12.13
CA LEU A 174 23.43 -5.22 -11.59
C LEU A 174 24.84 -5.79 -11.68
N GLU A 175 25.77 -5.01 -12.23
CA GLU A 175 27.18 -5.43 -12.33
C GLU A 175 27.80 -5.44 -10.93
N ARG A 176 28.76 -6.36 -10.68
CA ARG A 176 29.52 -6.48 -9.42
C ARG A 176 28.72 -6.95 -8.21
N LEU A 177 27.74 -7.81 -8.44
CA LEU A 177 27.02 -8.47 -7.35
C LEU A 177 27.84 -9.65 -6.81
N ASP A 178 28.60 -9.38 -5.75
CA ASP A 178 29.25 -10.39 -4.91
C ASP A 178 28.36 -10.66 -3.68
N ASN A 179 28.48 -11.84 -3.04
CA ASN A 179 27.71 -12.22 -1.84
C ASN A 179 26.18 -12.14 -2.01
N PHE A 180 25.64 -12.78 -3.05
CA PHE A 180 24.22 -12.80 -3.34
C PHE A 180 23.55 -14.11 -2.93
N ILE A 181 22.61 -14.01 -2.00
CA ILE A 181 21.76 -15.09 -1.50
C ILE A 181 20.47 -15.08 -2.30
N VAL A 182 20.09 -16.25 -2.82
CA VAL A 182 18.89 -16.44 -3.64
C VAL A 182 17.75 -17.01 -2.83
N ASP A 183 18.08 -17.86 -1.86
CA ASP A 183 17.13 -18.62 -1.06
C ASP A 183 17.74 -19.00 0.29
N ILE A 184 16.92 -18.99 1.33
CA ILE A 184 17.32 -19.38 2.68
C ILE A 184 16.32 -20.42 3.19
N ASP A 185 16.84 -21.59 3.54
CA ASP A 185 16.09 -22.67 4.18
C ASP A 185 16.45 -22.70 5.67
N PHE A 186 15.66 -21.98 6.47
CA PHE A 186 15.80 -21.95 7.92
C PHE A 186 15.56 -23.32 8.57
N THR A 187 14.75 -24.19 7.95
CA THR A 187 14.43 -25.52 8.50
C THR A 187 15.64 -26.44 8.43
N ASN A 188 16.31 -26.48 7.28
CA ASN A 188 17.50 -27.30 7.08
C ASN A 188 18.81 -26.57 7.43
N LYS A 189 18.74 -25.32 7.89
CA LYS A 189 19.88 -24.44 8.19
C LYS A 189 20.85 -24.32 7.02
N LYS A 190 20.33 -24.11 5.82
CA LYS A 190 21.13 -23.94 4.59
C LYS A 190 20.69 -22.71 3.84
N PHE A 191 21.57 -22.15 3.04
CA PHE A 191 21.21 -21.10 2.08
C PHE A 191 21.86 -21.37 0.73
N GLN A 192 21.22 -20.82 -0.30
CA GLN A 192 21.67 -20.88 -1.69
C GLN A 192 22.25 -19.54 -2.09
N PHE A 193 23.42 -19.54 -2.72
CA PHE A 193 24.08 -18.31 -3.14
C PHE A 193 24.67 -18.42 -4.55
N LEU A 194 24.93 -17.25 -5.13
CA LEU A 194 25.45 -17.07 -6.47
C LEU A 194 26.45 -15.91 -6.49
N SER A 195 27.39 -15.98 -7.43
CA SER A 195 28.17 -14.82 -7.87
C SER A 195 27.86 -14.47 -9.33
N SER A 196 27.92 -13.19 -9.68
CA SER A 196 27.72 -12.75 -11.07
C SER A 196 28.66 -13.48 -12.04
N LYS A 197 29.91 -13.74 -11.64
CA LYS A 197 30.91 -14.40 -12.49
C LYS A 197 30.53 -15.83 -12.86
N GLN A 198 29.97 -16.60 -11.93
CA GLN A 198 29.53 -17.99 -12.18
C GLN A 198 28.42 -18.03 -13.24
N ILE A 199 27.42 -17.15 -13.12
CA ILE A 199 26.27 -17.14 -14.02
C ILE A 199 26.66 -16.68 -15.42
N ILE A 200 27.39 -15.56 -15.52
CA ILE A 200 27.84 -15.02 -16.82
C ILE A 200 28.75 -16.04 -17.53
N GLY A 201 29.66 -16.67 -16.78
CA GLY A 201 30.55 -17.71 -17.28
C GLY A 201 29.78 -18.90 -17.86
N GLY A 202 28.71 -19.36 -17.19
CA GLY A 202 27.87 -20.46 -17.66
C GLY A 202 27.18 -20.20 -19.01
N PHE A 203 26.82 -18.95 -19.29
CA PHE A 203 26.21 -18.56 -20.57
C PHE A 203 27.20 -18.22 -21.68
N ASN A 204 28.52 -18.19 -21.42
CA ASN A 204 29.52 -17.79 -22.42
C ASN A 204 29.12 -16.50 -23.18
N LEU A 205 28.61 -15.52 -22.43
CA LEU A 205 28.21 -14.20 -22.89
C LEU A 205 28.98 -13.14 -22.10
N ASP A 206 29.11 -11.94 -22.64
CA ASP A 206 29.49 -10.78 -21.83
C ASP A 206 28.27 -10.29 -21.01
N PHE A 207 28.55 -9.54 -19.94
CA PHE A 207 27.49 -9.04 -19.05
C PHE A 207 26.48 -8.16 -19.78
N LYS A 208 26.96 -7.36 -20.75
CA LYS A 208 26.10 -6.49 -21.56
C LYS A 208 25.08 -7.30 -22.36
N ARG A 209 25.49 -8.35 -23.07
CA ARG A 209 24.55 -9.21 -23.83
C ARG A 209 23.58 -9.93 -22.92
N PHE A 210 24.03 -10.38 -21.74
CA PHE A 210 23.14 -10.97 -20.72
C PHE A 210 22.03 -9.99 -20.32
N ARG A 211 22.40 -8.73 -20.00
CA ARG A 211 21.44 -7.66 -19.70
C ARG A 211 20.52 -7.34 -20.88
N ASP A 212 21.06 -7.23 -22.08
CA ASP A 212 20.29 -6.92 -23.29
C ASP A 212 19.22 -8.00 -23.55
N ILE A 213 19.56 -9.29 -23.39
CA ILE A 213 18.60 -10.39 -23.51
C ILE A 213 17.50 -10.28 -22.46
N ALA A 214 17.85 -10.02 -21.20
CA ALA A 214 16.88 -9.87 -20.12
C ALA A 214 15.93 -8.68 -20.34
N MET A 215 16.41 -7.59 -20.94
CA MET A 215 15.59 -6.43 -21.32
C MET A 215 14.64 -6.73 -22.48
N LEU A 216 14.94 -7.70 -23.35
CA LEU A 216 14.02 -8.08 -24.43
C LEU A 216 12.80 -8.88 -23.95
N LEU A 217 12.98 -9.66 -22.89
CA LEU A 217 11.96 -10.57 -22.35
C LEU A 217 11.04 -9.92 -21.31
N GLY A 218 11.39 -8.72 -20.84
CA GLY A 218 10.75 -8.06 -19.72
C GLY A 218 11.27 -8.55 -18.36
N ASN A 219 11.40 -7.63 -17.42
CA ASN A 219 11.87 -7.83 -16.05
C ASN A 219 11.34 -6.70 -15.14
N VAL A 220 11.78 -6.64 -13.88
CA VAL A 220 11.31 -5.60 -12.94
C VAL A 220 11.67 -4.17 -13.37
N PHE A 221 12.82 -3.93 -14.01
CA PHE A 221 13.26 -2.59 -14.44
C PHE A 221 12.58 -2.14 -15.72
N GLN A 222 12.27 -3.08 -16.62
CA GLN A 222 11.58 -2.87 -17.88
C GLN A 222 10.49 -3.96 -18.03
N PRO A 223 9.23 -3.68 -17.68
CA PRO A 223 8.22 -4.72 -17.56
C PRO A 223 7.50 -5.10 -18.88
N PHE A 224 7.81 -4.46 -20.01
CA PHE A 224 7.14 -4.77 -21.28
C PHE A 224 7.85 -5.89 -22.03
N GLU A 225 7.09 -6.82 -22.58
CA GLU A 225 7.63 -7.85 -23.47
C GLU A 225 7.96 -7.22 -24.84
N LEU A 226 9.25 -7.12 -25.19
CA LEU A 226 9.69 -6.53 -26.45
C LEU A 226 9.79 -7.57 -27.59
N LYS A 227 9.77 -8.85 -27.22
CA LYS A 227 9.69 -10.03 -28.09
C LYS A 227 8.41 -10.83 -27.80
N PRO A 228 7.97 -11.72 -28.71
CA PRO A 228 6.80 -12.56 -28.47
C PRO A 228 6.92 -13.37 -27.16
N PRO A 229 5.83 -13.57 -26.41
CA PRO A 229 5.83 -14.24 -25.10
C PRO A 229 6.35 -15.68 -25.11
N THR A 230 6.39 -16.32 -26.28
CA THR A 230 6.93 -17.67 -26.46
C THR A 230 8.46 -17.72 -26.44
N THR A 231 9.11 -16.57 -26.62
CA THR A 231 10.57 -16.46 -26.70
C THR A 231 11.17 -16.77 -25.33
N THR A 232 12.18 -17.65 -25.29
CA THR A 232 12.87 -18.00 -24.04
C THR A 232 14.24 -17.34 -23.94
N PHE A 233 14.75 -17.22 -22.71
CA PHE A 233 16.08 -16.71 -22.41
C PHE A 233 17.15 -17.54 -23.12
N HIS A 234 17.05 -18.88 -23.05
CA HIS A 234 18.02 -19.78 -23.67
C HIS A 234 18.04 -19.67 -25.21
N GLU A 235 16.88 -19.49 -25.84
CA GLU A 235 16.78 -19.25 -27.29
C GLU A 235 17.50 -17.96 -27.71
N LEU A 236 17.30 -16.88 -26.95
CA LEU A 236 18.00 -15.62 -27.20
C LEU A 236 19.50 -15.72 -26.94
N VAL A 237 19.94 -16.46 -25.91
CA VAL A 237 21.38 -16.73 -25.69
C VAL A 237 21.98 -17.43 -26.91
N HIS A 238 21.31 -18.45 -27.45
CA HIS A 238 21.80 -19.18 -28.62
C HIS A 238 21.90 -18.28 -29.86
N THR A 239 20.85 -17.49 -30.15
CA THR A 239 20.85 -16.58 -31.31
C THR A 239 21.87 -15.44 -31.16
N THR A 240 22.06 -14.90 -29.94
CA THR A 240 23.08 -13.88 -29.65
C THR A 240 24.49 -14.41 -29.89
N ARG A 241 24.78 -15.67 -29.56
CA ARG A 241 26.06 -16.31 -29.90
C ARG A 241 26.28 -16.43 -31.40
N GLN A 242 25.21 -16.48 -32.20
CA GLN A 242 25.26 -16.49 -33.66
C GLN A 242 25.33 -15.08 -34.29
N GLY A 243 25.44 -14.02 -33.48
CA GLY A 243 25.59 -12.64 -33.95
C GLY A 243 24.32 -11.79 -33.86
N PHE A 244 23.24 -12.29 -33.24
CA PHE A 244 22.06 -11.46 -32.96
C PHE A 244 22.41 -10.28 -32.04
N ASN A 245 21.95 -9.09 -32.41
CA ASN A 245 22.09 -7.87 -31.63
C ASN A 245 20.70 -7.34 -31.24
N ALA A 246 20.47 -7.14 -29.94
CA ALA A 246 19.18 -6.72 -29.40
C ALA A 246 18.73 -5.38 -29.99
N LEU A 247 19.63 -4.38 -30.02
CA LEU A 247 19.34 -3.02 -30.48
C LEU A 247 18.97 -2.98 -31.97
N SER A 248 19.72 -3.68 -32.82
CA SER A 248 19.38 -3.76 -34.26
C SER A 248 18.03 -4.44 -34.49
N SER A 249 17.69 -5.43 -33.65
CA SER A 249 16.40 -6.14 -33.75
C SER A 249 15.19 -5.30 -33.35
N LEU A 250 15.42 -4.16 -32.69
CA LEU A 250 14.40 -3.19 -32.26
C LEU A 250 14.43 -1.90 -33.10
N SER A 251 15.19 -1.85 -34.20
CA SER A 251 15.37 -0.62 -35.00
C SER A 251 14.76 -0.73 -36.41
N THR A 252 13.97 -1.78 -36.67
CA THR A 252 13.54 -2.17 -38.02
C THR A 252 12.23 -1.56 -38.51
N SER A 253 11.37 -1.03 -37.62
CA SER A 253 10.05 -0.48 -37.97
C SER A 253 9.64 0.72 -37.09
N LYS A 254 8.56 1.44 -37.46
CA LYS A 254 8.02 2.58 -36.69
C LYS A 254 7.43 2.16 -35.33
N ASP A 255 6.78 0.99 -35.26
CA ASP A 255 6.28 0.41 -34.00
C ASP A 255 7.41 0.04 -33.04
N ASP A 256 8.63 -0.15 -33.57
CA ASP A 256 9.78 -0.46 -32.73
C ASP A 256 10.32 0.76 -31.96
N SER A 257 9.86 1.99 -32.27
CA SER A 257 10.29 3.20 -31.56
C SER A 257 9.90 3.22 -30.07
N SER A 258 8.70 2.74 -29.72
CA SER A 258 8.28 2.64 -28.32
C SER A 258 9.03 1.51 -27.61
N LYS A 259 9.20 0.36 -28.27
CA LYS A 259 9.96 -0.78 -27.75
C LYS A 259 11.41 -0.41 -27.47
N LEU A 260 12.04 0.32 -28.40
CA LEU A 260 13.38 0.87 -28.25
C LEU A 260 13.46 1.84 -27.07
N THR A 261 12.46 2.70 -26.89
CA THR A 261 12.38 3.62 -25.75
C THR A 261 12.32 2.86 -24.43
N HIS A 262 11.47 1.83 -24.33
CA HIS A 262 11.39 0.99 -23.13
C HIS A 262 12.72 0.27 -22.85
N PHE A 263 13.37 -0.27 -23.89
CA PHE A 263 14.68 -0.90 -23.78
C PHE A 263 15.75 0.08 -23.24
N ILE A 264 15.87 1.26 -23.86
CA ILE A 264 16.83 2.29 -23.45
C ILE A 264 16.56 2.76 -22.02
N ASN A 265 15.30 2.98 -21.66
CA ASN A 265 14.92 3.38 -20.30
C ASN A 265 15.28 2.30 -19.29
N GLY A 266 15.01 1.02 -19.59
CA GLY A 266 15.41 -0.11 -18.75
C GLY A 266 16.91 -0.16 -18.49
N CYS A 267 17.73 -0.02 -19.54
CA CYS A 267 19.18 0.04 -19.41
C CYS A 267 19.63 1.26 -18.59
N THR A 268 19.01 2.42 -18.80
CA THR A 268 19.34 3.66 -18.07
C THR A 268 18.98 3.55 -16.58
N ILE A 269 17.88 2.88 -16.25
CA ILE A 269 17.51 2.60 -14.85
C ILE A 269 18.63 1.81 -14.17
N LEU A 270 19.08 0.72 -14.80
CA LEU A 270 20.17 -0.09 -14.28
C LEU A 270 21.47 0.72 -14.10
N ASP A 271 21.80 1.61 -15.02
CA ASP A 271 23.10 2.28 -14.98
C ASP A 271 23.15 3.48 -14.03
N PHE A 272 22.00 4.10 -13.70
CA PHE A 272 21.96 5.42 -13.03
C PHE A 272 20.86 5.58 -11.97
N CYS A 273 20.26 4.49 -11.46
CA CYS A 273 19.19 4.57 -10.46
C CYS A 273 19.61 5.40 -9.24
N PRO A 274 18.82 6.40 -8.81
CA PRO A 274 19.09 7.10 -7.57
C PRO A 274 18.94 6.21 -6.35
N VAL A 275 19.86 6.36 -5.39
CA VAL A 275 19.88 5.66 -4.09
C VAL A 275 20.01 6.67 -2.96
N LEU A 276 19.53 6.32 -1.78
CA LEU A 276 19.75 7.07 -0.55
C LEU A 276 21.15 6.74 -0.02
N ARG A 277 22.04 7.72 -0.04
CA ARG A 277 23.41 7.59 0.45
C ARG A 277 23.50 7.79 1.96
N ILE A 278 24.57 7.30 2.58
CA ILE A 278 24.87 7.45 4.02
C ILE A 278 24.87 8.93 4.46
N ASN A 279 25.20 9.85 3.56
CA ASN A 279 25.16 11.29 3.82
C ASN A 279 23.72 11.88 3.82
N GLY A 280 22.69 11.05 3.68
CA GLY A 280 21.28 11.43 3.67
C GLY A 280 20.77 11.99 2.34
N LYS A 281 21.60 12.05 1.29
CA LYS A 281 21.19 12.55 -0.02
C LYS A 281 20.79 11.42 -0.96
N VAL A 282 19.74 11.65 -1.73
CA VAL A 282 19.38 10.86 -2.91
C VAL A 282 20.11 11.37 -4.13
N GLU A 283 21.01 10.54 -4.65
CA GLU A 283 21.88 10.84 -5.79
C GLU A 283 21.95 9.61 -6.71
N SER A 284 22.17 9.83 -8.01
CA SER A 284 22.37 8.72 -8.96
C SER A 284 23.54 7.83 -8.54
N PHE A 285 23.29 6.52 -8.53
CA PHE A 285 24.29 5.49 -8.32
C PHE A 285 24.72 4.93 -9.66
N CYS A 286 26.00 5.04 -10.00
CA CYS A 286 26.50 4.60 -11.30
C CYS A 286 27.15 3.23 -11.22
N ILE A 287 26.56 2.26 -11.93
CA ILE A 287 27.10 0.90 -11.95
C ILE A 287 28.37 0.81 -12.80
N ALA A 288 28.41 1.44 -13.97
CA ALA A 288 29.52 1.29 -14.92
C ALA A 288 30.86 1.90 -14.46
N LEU A 289 30.83 2.82 -13.50
CA LEU A 289 31.99 3.56 -13.00
C LEU A 289 31.88 3.55 -11.49
N GLY A 290 32.68 2.73 -10.79
CA GLY A 290 32.66 2.72 -9.32
C GLY A 290 32.65 4.14 -8.74
N ASP A 291 31.83 4.35 -7.71
CA ASP A 291 31.38 5.66 -7.19
C ASP A 291 32.49 6.70 -6.90
N SER A 292 33.76 6.26 -6.83
CA SER A 292 34.98 7.08 -6.72
C SER A 292 35.08 8.25 -7.72
N VAL A 293 34.31 8.25 -8.80
CA VAL A 293 34.41 9.25 -9.89
C VAL A 293 33.33 10.35 -9.82
N ILE A 294 32.20 10.13 -9.11
CA ILE A 294 31.05 11.05 -9.14
C ILE A 294 31.10 12.06 -7.97
N SER A 295 31.78 11.74 -6.86
CA SER A 295 31.96 12.67 -5.74
C SER A 295 33.30 13.43 -5.81
N SER A 296 33.28 14.67 -6.29
CA SER A 296 34.26 15.71 -5.89
C SER A 296 33.89 17.07 -6.49
N ALA A 297 32.92 17.75 -5.88
CA ALA A 297 32.72 19.19 -6.07
C ALA A 297 33.35 19.99 -4.92
N SER A 298 34.55 19.61 -4.48
CA SER A 298 35.38 20.42 -3.58
C SER A 298 36.79 19.82 -3.48
N ASN A 299 37.67 20.26 -4.37
CA ASN A 299 39.04 20.71 -4.07
C ASN A 299 39.83 20.80 -5.36
N ASN A 300 40.53 21.93 -5.50
CA ASN A 300 41.49 22.18 -6.55
C ASN A 300 42.61 21.15 -6.43
N ASP A 301 42.63 20.15 -7.32
CA ASP A 301 43.88 19.53 -7.72
C ASP A 301 43.84 19.12 -9.18
N ALA A 302 44.83 19.63 -9.91
CA ALA A 302 45.05 19.38 -11.33
C ALA A 302 45.67 17.99 -11.52
N GLY A 303 44.85 16.95 -11.41
CA GLY A 303 45.15 15.59 -11.87
C GLY A 303 43.94 15.06 -12.64
N LYS A 304 44.16 14.49 -13.84
CA LYS A 304 43.11 14.03 -14.77
C LYS A 304 42.23 12.91 -14.17
N ASN A 305 41.28 13.25 -13.30
CA ASN A 305 40.15 12.40 -13.00
C ASN A 305 39.07 12.70 -14.04
N VAL A 306 38.84 11.75 -14.95
CA VAL A 306 37.73 11.80 -15.91
C VAL A 306 36.43 11.69 -15.11
N LYS A 307 35.88 12.83 -14.67
CA LYS A 307 34.54 12.88 -14.08
C LYS A 307 33.56 12.36 -15.12
N ALA A 308 33.05 11.15 -14.92
CA ALA A 308 31.96 10.63 -15.71
C ALA A 308 30.76 11.57 -15.56
N LYS A 309 30.40 12.24 -16.65
CA LYS A 309 29.28 13.16 -16.66
C LYS A 309 27.99 12.35 -16.74
N LEU A 310 27.07 12.56 -15.79
CA LEU A 310 25.75 11.96 -15.85
C LEU A 310 25.09 12.26 -17.22
N PRO A 311 24.39 11.28 -17.82
CA PRO A 311 23.65 11.50 -19.05
C PRO A 311 22.68 12.69 -18.91
N ARG A 312 22.48 13.41 -20.00
CA ARG A 312 21.39 14.41 -20.06
C ARG A 312 20.05 13.66 -20.14
N GLY A 313 19.00 14.24 -19.56
CA GLY A 313 17.65 13.69 -19.69
C GLY A 313 17.30 12.55 -18.72
N LEU A 314 18.04 12.33 -17.63
CA LEU A 314 17.66 11.33 -16.62
C LEU A 314 16.24 11.55 -16.04
N ASN A 315 15.76 12.79 -16.07
CA ASN A 315 14.38 13.12 -15.71
C ASN A 315 13.32 12.50 -16.63
N GLU A 316 13.68 12.11 -17.86
CA GLU A 316 12.82 11.37 -18.80
C GLU A 316 12.76 9.86 -18.49
N VAL A 317 13.59 9.40 -17.55
CA VAL A 317 13.60 8.01 -17.08
C VAL A 317 13.05 7.90 -15.66
N PHE A 318 13.50 8.76 -14.74
CA PHE A 318 13.13 8.71 -13.32
C PHE A 318 12.04 9.71 -12.92
N GLY A 319 11.63 10.61 -13.83
CA GLY A 319 10.74 11.72 -13.49
C GLY A 319 11.47 12.90 -12.86
N PHE A 320 10.70 13.84 -12.33
CA PHE A 320 11.25 15.03 -11.67
C PHE A 320 11.80 14.68 -10.29
N HIS A 321 12.97 15.24 -9.96
CA HIS A 321 13.54 15.07 -8.62
C HIS A 321 12.76 15.91 -7.60
N PHE A 322 12.41 15.29 -6.48
CA PHE A 322 11.76 15.96 -5.35
C PHE A 322 12.81 16.47 -4.34
N PRO A 323 12.42 17.32 -3.36
CA PRO A 323 13.31 17.74 -2.29
C PRO A 323 13.90 16.53 -1.53
N GLN A 324 15.17 16.61 -1.14
CA GLN A 324 15.89 15.53 -0.44
C GLN A 324 15.16 15.09 0.85
N GLU A 325 14.60 16.05 1.58
CA GLU A 325 13.82 15.82 2.80
C GLU A 325 12.59 14.92 2.56
N LEU A 326 11.94 15.02 1.39
CA LEU A 326 10.79 14.17 1.07
C LEU A 326 11.21 12.70 0.89
N TYR A 327 12.37 12.46 0.30
CA TYR A 327 12.91 11.10 0.19
C TYR A 327 13.30 10.51 1.55
N PHE A 328 13.74 11.35 2.50
CA PHE A 328 13.96 10.90 3.88
C PHE A 328 12.65 10.47 4.55
N TYR A 329 11.57 11.26 4.43
CA TYR A 329 10.28 10.86 4.99
C TYR A 329 9.72 9.59 4.32
N GLN A 330 9.94 9.43 3.01
CA GLN A 330 9.65 8.17 2.32
C GLN A 330 10.47 7.03 2.92
N SER A 331 11.76 7.22 3.17
CA SER A 331 12.66 6.15 3.62
C SER A 331 12.27 5.53 4.96
N ILE A 332 11.61 6.30 5.83
CA ILE A 332 11.06 5.84 7.12
C ILE A 332 9.63 5.29 7.03
N GLY A 333 8.97 5.39 5.87
CA GLY A 333 7.65 4.81 5.62
C GLY A 333 6.49 5.81 5.52
N MET A 334 6.72 7.13 5.42
CA MET A 334 5.67 8.11 5.11
C MET A 334 5.40 8.15 3.59
N ASN A 335 4.79 7.08 3.09
CA ASN A 335 4.68 6.83 1.66
C ASN A 335 3.45 7.50 1.03
N ILE A 336 3.67 8.31 -0.01
CA ILE A 336 2.62 8.94 -0.84
C ILE A 336 2.91 8.73 -2.34
N PHE A 337 3.34 7.52 -2.70
CA PHE A 337 3.80 7.19 -4.05
C PHE A 337 2.83 7.61 -5.16
N PRO A 338 1.49 7.37 -5.06
CA PRO A 338 0.58 7.74 -6.15
C PRO A 338 0.58 9.24 -6.47
N LEU A 339 0.74 10.10 -5.46
CA LEU A 339 0.83 11.55 -5.63
C LEU A 339 2.14 11.94 -6.32
N ILE A 340 3.27 11.41 -5.83
CA ILE A 340 4.60 11.67 -6.39
C ILE A 340 4.66 11.20 -7.85
N GLU A 341 4.23 9.97 -8.10
CA GLU A 341 4.25 9.32 -9.41
C GLU A 341 3.32 10.01 -10.42
N SER A 342 2.22 10.61 -9.97
CA SER A 342 1.33 11.33 -10.88
C SER A 342 2.01 12.53 -11.55
N PHE A 343 3.00 13.16 -10.92
CA PHE A 343 3.79 14.21 -11.53
C PHE A 343 4.85 13.68 -12.51
N ILE A 344 5.07 12.38 -12.57
CA ILE A 344 6.01 11.78 -13.52
C ILE A 344 5.40 11.83 -14.92
N THR A 345 4.22 11.25 -15.13
CA THR A 345 3.54 11.22 -16.44
C THR A 345 2.36 12.19 -16.57
N SER A 346 2.12 13.03 -15.56
CA SER A 346 0.93 13.90 -15.47
C SER A 346 -0.38 13.13 -15.40
N ASP A 347 -0.35 11.89 -14.90
CA ASP A 347 -1.52 11.03 -14.76
C ASP A 347 -1.53 10.36 -13.38
N TYR A 348 -2.62 10.50 -12.65
CA TYR A 348 -2.98 9.64 -11.53
C TYR A 348 -3.74 8.43 -12.07
N ILE A 349 -3.22 7.21 -11.84
CA ILE A 349 -3.80 5.98 -12.38
C ILE A 349 -4.67 5.32 -11.33
N GLU A 350 -5.88 4.97 -11.74
CA GLU A 350 -6.83 4.21 -10.95
C GLU A 350 -7.15 2.89 -11.65
N ARG A 351 -6.83 1.77 -11.00
CA ARG A 351 -6.98 0.39 -11.54
C ARG A 351 -8.25 -0.26 -11.00
N LEU A 352 -8.60 -1.43 -11.54
CA LEU A 352 -9.72 -2.22 -11.02
C LEU A 352 -9.51 -2.58 -9.54
N PRO A 353 -10.58 -2.59 -8.74
CA PRO A 353 -10.54 -3.09 -7.35
C PRO A 353 -10.25 -4.59 -7.30
N LEU A 354 -10.00 -5.13 -6.11
CA LEU A 354 -9.51 -6.52 -5.90
C LEU A 354 -10.47 -7.59 -6.44
N ASP A 355 -11.77 -7.33 -6.43
CA ASP A 355 -12.82 -8.20 -6.97
C ASP A 355 -12.96 -8.11 -8.50
N MET A 356 -12.20 -7.24 -9.15
CA MET A 356 -12.16 -7.03 -10.60
C MET A 356 -13.49 -6.54 -11.21
N LYS A 357 -14.42 -6.02 -10.42
CA LYS A 357 -15.70 -5.44 -10.89
C LYS A 357 -15.78 -3.97 -10.57
N THR A 358 -16.73 -3.29 -11.20
CA THR A 358 -17.04 -1.89 -10.91
C THR A 358 -18.55 -1.73 -10.88
N ASP A 359 -19.05 -0.97 -9.92
CA ASP A 359 -20.46 -0.64 -9.80
C ASP A 359 -20.64 0.90 -9.69
N PRO A 360 -21.89 1.40 -9.74
CA PRO A 360 -22.14 2.84 -9.62
C PRO A 360 -21.68 3.45 -8.29
N ILE A 361 -21.64 2.68 -7.20
CA ILE A 361 -21.24 3.17 -5.87
C ILE A 361 -19.72 3.38 -5.82
N TYR A 362 -18.95 2.41 -6.29
CA TYR A 362 -17.51 2.48 -6.45
C TYR A 362 -17.12 3.61 -7.41
N GLU A 363 -17.76 3.68 -8.60
CA GLU A 363 -17.52 4.79 -9.53
C GLU A 363 -17.81 6.15 -8.89
N LYS A 364 -18.88 6.27 -8.09
CA LYS A 364 -19.20 7.49 -7.37
C LYS A 364 -18.11 7.85 -6.36
N ILE A 365 -17.65 6.90 -5.55
CA ILE A 365 -16.62 7.15 -4.54
C ILE A 365 -15.30 7.59 -5.17
N ILE A 366 -14.97 7.13 -6.37
CA ILE A 366 -13.73 7.49 -7.03
C ILE A 366 -13.87 8.76 -7.89
N LEU A 367 -14.94 8.88 -8.67
CA LEU A 367 -15.06 9.81 -9.80
C LEU A 367 -16.13 10.90 -9.64
N ASP A 368 -16.99 10.84 -8.62
CA ASP A 368 -18.01 11.88 -8.41
C ASP A 368 -17.38 13.26 -8.17
N HIS A 369 -18.17 14.32 -8.38
CA HIS A 369 -17.73 15.71 -8.21
C HIS A 369 -17.04 15.94 -6.86
N LYS A 370 -17.63 15.44 -5.75
CA LYS A 370 -17.02 15.61 -4.42
C LYS A 370 -15.69 14.85 -4.31
N SER A 371 -15.55 13.69 -4.96
CA SER A 371 -14.30 12.90 -4.95
C SER A 371 -13.20 13.58 -5.75
N MET A 372 -13.56 14.18 -6.88
CA MET A 372 -12.66 15.04 -7.64
C MET A 372 -12.23 16.27 -6.83
N GLU A 373 -13.15 16.95 -6.15
CA GLU A 373 -12.82 18.08 -5.27
C GLU A 373 -11.83 17.68 -4.16
N MET A 374 -12.03 16.52 -3.53
CA MET A 374 -11.11 16.04 -2.49
C MET A 374 -9.73 15.68 -3.04
N LYS A 375 -9.66 15.10 -4.25
CA LYS A 375 -8.39 14.90 -4.96
C LYS A 375 -7.71 16.23 -5.26
N GLU A 376 -8.44 17.25 -5.72
CA GLU A 376 -7.91 18.60 -5.92
C GLU A 376 -7.32 19.16 -4.63
N VAL A 377 -8.06 19.10 -3.51
CA VAL A 377 -7.58 19.57 -2.20
C VAL A 377 -6.31 18.83 -1.79
N LEU A 378 -6.28 17.50 -1.88
CA LEU A 378 -5.13 16.67 -1.53
C LEU A 378 -3.88 17.04 -2.35
N PHE A 379 -4.02 17.23 -3.67
CA PHE A 379 -2.92 17.64 -4.55
C PHE A 379 -2.44 19.06 -4.27
N ASN A 380 -3.36 20.00 -4.04
CA ASN A 380 -3.01 21.37 -3.68
C ASN A 380 -2.27 21.40 -2.35
N LEU A 381 -2.73 20.63 -1.36
CA LEU A 381 -2.11 20.50 -0.06
C LEU A 381 -0.68 19.96 -0.20
N PHE A 382 -0.51 18.83 -0.89
CA PHE A 382 0.80 18.22 -1.15
C PHE A 382 1.78 19.16 -1.86
N THR A 383 1.32 19.85 -2.91
CA THR A 383 2.19 20.73 -3.69
C THR A 383 2.47 22.09 -3.05
N SER A 384 1.72 22.47 -2.00
CA SER A 384 1.80 23.81 -1.39
C SER A 384 3.18 24.14 -0.82
N THR A 385 3.95 23.13 -0.41
CA THR A 385 5.30 23.25 0.15
C THR A 385 6.40 22.94 -0.88
N LEU A 386 6.03 22.51 -2.08
CA LEU A 386 6.95 22.16 -3.16
C LEU A 386 7.24 23.36 -4.07
N HIS A 387 8.20 23.19 -4.98
CA HIS A 387 8.54 24.20 -5.98
C HIS A 387 7.34 24.58 -6.84
N ARG A 388 7.26 25.87 -7.25
CA ARG A 388 6.17 26.45 -8.06
C ARG A 388 5.86 25.66 -9.34
N PHE A 389 6.85 24.95 -9.88
CA PHE A 389 6.67 24.00 -10.98
C PHE A 389 5.55 22.98 -10.69
N PHE A 390 5.59 22.32 -9.53
CA PHE A 390 4.61 21.28 -9.17
C PHE A 390 3.23 21.87 -8.89
N GLN A 391 3.16 23.08 -8.34
CA GLN A 391 1.91 23.78 -8.04
C GLN A 391 1.09 24.17 -9.28
N HIS A 392 1.74 24.29 -10.44
CA HIS A 392 1.07 24.63 -11.71
C HIS A 392 1.03 23.47 -12.71
N LYS A 393 1.65 22.32 -12.37
CA LYS A 393 1.69 21.17 -13.26
C LYS A 393 0.34 20.46 -13.23
N LYS A 394 -0.30 20.35 -14.38
CA LYS A 394 -1.58 19.64 -14.53
C LYS A 394 -1.40 18.15 -14.34
N VAL A 395 -2.37 17.51 -13.70
CA VAL A 395 -2.47 16.06 -13.50
C VAL A 395 -3.86 15.61 -13.93
N ASN A 396 -3.95 14.48 -14.63
CA ASN A 396 -5.21 13.87 -15.05
C ASN A 396 -5.49 12.63 -14.18
N LEU A 397 -6.73 12.40 -13.79
CA LEU A 397 -7.16 11.09 -13.28
C LEU A 397 -7.51 10.20 -14.48
N LYS A 398 -6.79 9.08 -14.65
CA LYS A 398 -7.04 8.02 -15.62
C LYS A 398 -7.59 6.80 -14.91
N SER A 399 -8.86 6.48 -15.17
CA SER A 399 -9.50 5.26 -14.68
C SER A 399 -9.50 4.17 -15.75
N TYR A 400 -9.16 2.95 -15.33
CA TYR A 400 -9.11 1.74 -16.18
C TYR A 400 -10.27 0.79 -15.84
N TYR A 401 -11.46 1.34 -15.65
CA TYR A 401 -12.69 0.62 -15.26
C TYR A 401 -13.46 0.03 -16.43
N THR A 402 -13.43 0.74 -17.55
CA THR A 402 -14.18 0.42 -18.77
C THR A 402 -13.25 0.55 -19.97
N SER A 403 -13.66 -0.03 -21.11
CA SER A 403 -12.91 0.01 -22.37
C SER A 403 -12.64 1.43 -22.91
N THR A 404 -13.16 2.46 -22.25
CA THR A 404 -12.92 3.88 -22.50
C THR A 404 -12.26 4.53 -21.27
N HIS A 405 -11.09 5.15 -21.45
CA HIS A 405 -10.44 5.92 -20.40
C HIS A 405 -11.24 7.20 -20.14
N ARG A 406 -11.81 7.36 -18.94
CA ARG A 406 -12.30 8.68 -18.50
C ARG A 406 -11.09 9.50 -18.05
N LEU A 407 -10.92 10.67 -18.66
CA LEU A 407 -9.91 11.65 -18.31
C LEU A 407 -10.60 12.78 -17.54
N ASN A 408 -10.33 12.88 -16.24
CA ASN A 408 -10.76 14.03 -15.45
C ASN A 408 -9.54 14.90 -15.13
N LEU A 409 -9.65 16.20 -15.36
CA LEU A 409 -8.61 17.15 -14.99
C LEU A 409 -8.64 17.38 -13.48
N ILE A 410 -7.47 17.42 -12.85
CA ILE A 410 -7.32 17.88 -11.46
C ILE A 410 -6.95 19.36 -11.51
N ASP A 411 -7.87 20.21 -11.05
CA ASP A 411 -7.66 21.66 -11.01
C ASP A 411 -6.90 22.10 -9.75
N PHE A 412 -5.80 22.82 -9.96
CA PHE A 412 -4.98 23.36 -8.88
C PHE A 412 -5.54 24.71 -8.43
N LYS A 413 -6.12 24.76 -7.22
CA LYS A 413 -6.69 25.96 -6.59
C LYS A 413 -5.92 26.25 -5.30
N SER A 414 -4.82 27.01 -5.42
CA SER A 414 -3.92 27.34 -4.30
C SER A 414 -4.59 27.97 -3.08
N ALA A 415 -5.76 28.61 -3.25
CA ALA A 415 -6.45 29.35 -2.19
C ALA A 415 -7.10 28.48 -1.09
N GLN A 416 -7.35 27.19 -1.30
CA GLN A 416 -8.05 26.34 -0.32
C GLN A 416 -7.14 25.81 0.80
N VAL A 417 -5.82 25.79 0.60
CA VAL A 417 -4.85 25.19 1.53
C VAL A 417 -4.52 26.12 2.72
N SER A 418 -4.73 27.44 2.58
CA SER A 418 -4.27 28.42 3.57
C SER A 418 -4.98 28.34 4.91
N ASN A 419 -6.24 27.88 4.94
CA ASN A 419 -7.08 28.04 6.13
C ASN A 419 -6.71 27.05 7.24
N VAL A 420 -6.28 25.84 6.90
CA VAL A 420 -5.96 24.78 7.88
C VAL A 420 -4.65 25.03 8.62
N SER A 421 -3.74 25.81 8.04
CA SER A 421 -2.39 26.05 8.61
C SER A 421 -2.35 26.74 9.98
N ASN A 422 -3.51 27.22 10.48
CA ASN A 422 -3.63 27.85 11.79
C ASN A 422 -3.97 26.85 12.91
N LEU A 423 -4.29 25.59 12.60
CA LEU A 423 -4.60 24.56 13.59
C LEU A 423 -3.32 23.86 14.01
N ILE A 424 -2.83 24.18 15.21
CA ILE A 424 -1.64 23.58 15.80
C ILE A 424 -1.94 23.20 17.25
N VAL A 425 -1.99 21.90 17.51
CA VAL A 425 -2.15 21.36 18.86
C VAL A 425 -0.85 21.51 19.63
N ARG A 426 -0.97 21.95 20.89
CA ARG A 426 0.14 22.08 21.83
C ARG A 426 -0.10 21.24 23.06
N HIS A 427 0.89 20.45 23.44
CA HIS A 427 0.77 19.64 24.64
C HIS A 427 2.09 19.54 25.40
N SER A 428 2.08 19.92 26.68
CA SER A 428 3.27 20.04 27.51
C SER A 428 3.88 18.70 27.95
N SER A 429 3.12 17.60 27.88
CA SER A 429 3.51 16.31 28.50
C SER A 429 3.29 15.06 27.62
N ALA A 430 2.58 15.17 26.50
CA ALA A 430 2.21 14.00 25.70
C ALA A 430 3.27 13.77 24.62
N LYS A 431 3.86 12.58 24.63
CA LYS A 431 4.88 12.20 23.64
C LYS A 431 4.31 11.35 22.51
N SER A 432 3.47 10.36 22.84
CA SER A 432 2.82 9.46 21.89
C SER A 432 1.37 9.87 21.60
N PHE A 433 0.91 9.53 20.41
CA PHE A 433 -0.46 9.76 19.96
C PHE A 433 -1.36 8.54 20.20
N ASP A 434 -2.60 8.79 20.61
CA ASP A 434 -3.66 7.78 20.66
C ASP A 434 -4.94 8.39 20.06
N LEU A 435 -5.48 7.75 19.03
CA LEU A 435 -6.64 8.25 18.29
C LEU A 435 -7.90 8.32 19.16
N ALA A 436 -8.07 7.35 20.07
CA ALA A 436 -9.25 7.25 20.90
C ALA A 436 -9.30 8.36 21.95
N LEU A 437 -8.18 8.59 22.65
CA LEU A 437 -8.04 9.66 23.62
C LEU A 437 -8.20 11.03 22.94
N PHE A 438 -7.58 11.21 21.76
CA PHE A 438 -7.69 12.45 21.01
C PHE A 438 -9.14 12.76 20.62
N LEU A 439 -9.85 11.84 19.96
CA LEU A 439 -11.22 12.09 19.52
C LEU A 439 -12.23 12.20 20.66
N ASN A 440 -12.01 11.54 21.81
CA ASN A 440 -12.81 11.74 23.01
C ASN A 440 -12.61 13.14 23.64
N SER A 441 -11.42 13.72 23.50
CA SER A 441 -11.12 15.07 23.99
C SER A 441 -11.61 16.19 23.07
N LEU A 442 -11.98 15.84 21.83
CA LEU A 442 -12.32 16.81 20.79
C LEU A 442 -13.62 17.57 21.11
N ASN A 443 -13.50 18.87 21.33
CA ASN A 443 -14.62 19.78 21.55
C ASN A 443 -14.27 21.21 21.04
N ASP A 444 -15.24 22.12 21.05
CA ASP A 444 -15.04 23.49 20.55
C ASP A 444 -13.98 24.27 21.36
N GLU A 445 -13.82 24.00 22.65
CA GLU A 445 -12.81 24.63 23.52
C GLU A 445 -11.41 24.16 23.14
N PHE A 446 -11.19 22.85 23.02
CA PHE A 446 -9.95 22.25 22.57
C PHE A 446 -9.52 22.76 21.18
N ILE A 447 -10.47 22.85 20.24
CA ILE A 447 -10.20 23.36 18.88
C ILE A 447 -9.83 24.84 18.93
N TYR A 448 -10.51 25.63 19.77
CA TYR A 448 -10.21 27.05 19.95
C TYR A 448 -8.80 27.26 20.53
N GLU A 449 -8.42 26.51 21.56
CA GLU A 449 -7.07 26.54 22.15
C GLU A 449 -5.99 26.10 21.15
N SER A 450 -6.32 25.17 20.26
CA SER A 450 -5.43 24.70 19.19
C SER A 450 -5.38 25.64 17.97
N THR A 451 -6.16 26.72 17.96
CA THR A 451 -6.18 27.69 16.85
C THR A 451 -5.20 28.84 17.12
N VAL A 452 -4.15 28.95 16.30
CA VAL A 452 -3.14 30.01 16.43
C VAL A 452 -3.69 31.33 15.89
N ALA A 453 -3.65 32.38 16.71
CA ALA A 453 -4.20 33.70 16.40
C ALA A 453 -3.43 34.47 15.29
N ASN A 454 -2.13 34.17 15.09
CA ASN A 454 -1.28 34.88 14.13
C ASN A 454 -0.34 33.93 13.35
N PRO A 455 -0.59 33.69 12.05
CA PRO A 455 0.23 32.79 11.21
C PRO A 455 1.71 33.22 11.08
N LYS A 456 2.00 34.50 11.37
CA LYS A 456 3.37 35.05 11.33
C LYS A 456 4.23 34.64 12.53
N GLU A 457 3.63 34.25 13.65
CA GLU A 457 4.35 33.74 14.82
C GLU A 457 4.88 32.32 14.58
N VAL A 458 4.14 31.52 13.80
CA VAL A 458 4.55 30.19 13.32
C VAL A 458 5.78 30.29 12.40
N SER A 459 5.86 31.32 11.57
CA SER A 459 7.01 31.53 10.65
C SER A 459 8.24 32.15 11.31
N GLN A 460 8.15 32.61 12.57
CA GLN A 460 9.27 33.17 13.35
C GLN A 460 9.85 32.21 14.41
N GLY A 461 9.44 30.93 14.43
CA GLY A 461 10.04 29.90 15.29
C GLY A 461 9.56 29.90 16.76
N LEU A 462 8.54 30.68 17.12
CA LEU A 462 7.87 30.60 18.43
C LEU A 462 6.78 29.51 18.47
N GLY A 463 6.64 28.74 17.39
CA GLY A 463 5.63 27.69 17.19
C GLY A 463 6.22 26.40 16.62
N ASN A 464 7.32 25.90 17.18
CA ASN A 464 7.96 24.64 16.76
C ASN A 464 7.18 23.43 17.29
N ILE A 465 6.67 22.55 16.43
CA ILE A 465 5.95 21.32 16.82
C ILE A 465 6.96 20.21 17.06
N PHE A 466 6.99 19.62 18.25
CA PHE A 466 8.10 18.76 18.67
C PHE A 466 7.73 17.29 18.84
N THR A 467 6.59 17.01 19.46
CA THR A 467 6.24 15.63 19.85
C THR A 467 5.47 14.92 18.74
N ASN A 468 5.42 13.58 18.79
CA ASN A 468 4.59 12.81 17.85
C ASN A 468 3.12 13.17 18.05
N TYR A 469 2.69 13.31 19.31
CA TYR A 469 1.35 13.79 19.66
C TYR A 469 1.00 15.10 18.96
N GLU A 470 1.81 16.16 19.09
CA GLU A 470 1.49 17.46 18.50
C GLU A 470 1.46 17.41 16.96
N LEU A 471 2.37 16.67 16.31
CA LEU A 471 2.38 16.50 14.86
C LEU A 471 1.11 15.78 14.38
N ILE A 472 0.84 14.59 14.91
CA ILE A 472 -0.25 13.74 14.45
C ILE A 472 -1.60 14.38 14.76
N SER A 473 -1.78 14.95 15.96
CA SER A 473 -3.04 15.61 16.32
C SER A 473 -3.33 16.86 15.49
N SER A 474 -2.31 17.69 15.19
CA SER A 474 -2.45 18.85 14.31
C SER A 474 -2.81 18.41 12.88
N SER A 475 -2.15 17.37 12.37
CA SER A 475 -2.46 16.80 11.05
C SER A 475 -3.88 16.24 10.99
N LEU A 476 -4.31 15.53 12.03
CA LEU A 476 -5.66 14.96 12.09
C LEU A 476 -6.73 16.05 12.20
N LEU A 477 -6.50 17.14 12.95
CA LEU A 477 -7.40 18.31 12.94
C LEU A 477 -7.54 18.88 11.52
N GLY A 478 -6.43 18.98 10.79
CA GLY A 478 -6.45 19.45 9.41
C GLY A 478 -7.27 18.54 8.49
N THR A 479 -7.04 17.23 8.59
CA THR A 479 -7.83 16.23 7.88
C THR A 479 -9.32 16.31 8.23
N LEU A 480 -9.69 16.49 9.51
CA LEU A 480 -11.07 16.67 9.94
C LEU A 480 -11.72 17.95 9.37
N VAL A 481 -10.97 19.03 9.17
CA VAL A 481 -11.46 20.22 8.45
C VAL A 481 -11.71 19.91 6.98
N HIS A 482 -10.81 19.19 6.31
CA HIS A 482 -10.96 18.82 4.90
C HIS A 482 -12.20 17.98 4.64
N TYR A 483 -12.53 17.06 5.56
CA TYR A 483 -13.77 16.27 5.51
C TYR A 483 -14.99 17.00 6.09
N GLY A 484 -14.84 18.22 6.63
CA GLY A 484 -15.96 19.01 7.13
C GLY A 484 -16.54 18.54 8.47
N PHE A 485 -15.78 17.81 9.27
CA PHE A 485 -16.09 17.56 10.68
C PHE A 485 -15.83 18.81 11.54
N ILE A 486 -14.94 19.69 11.08
CA ILE A 486 -14.63 20.98 11.68
C ILE A 486 -14.84 22.07 10.61
N GLU A 487 -15.52 23.15 10.97
CA GLU A 487 -15.81 24.28 10.08
C GLU A 487 -15.20 25.58 10.61
N LEU A 488 -14.72 26.42 9.70
CA LEU A 488 -14.29 27.78 10.01
C LEU A 488 -15.48 28.74 9.94
N ARG A 489 -15.92 29.28 11.09
CA ARG A 489 -17.01 30.26 11.18
C ARG A 489 -16.51 31.54 11.84
N GLU A 490 -16.74 32.68 11.20
CA GLU A 490 -16.38 34.00 11.75
C GLU A 490 -14.93 34.08 12.27
N LYS A 491 -14.00 33.37 11.60
CA LYS A 491 -12.57 33.22 11.90
C LYS A 491 -12.17 32.23 13.00
N ASN A 492 -13.10 31.50 13.60
CA ASN A 492 -12.80 30.45 14.58
C ASN A 492 -13.22 29.08 14.06
N PHE A 493 -12.41 28.07 14.32
CA PHE A 493 -12.76 26.68 14.06
C PHE A 493 -13.71 26.15 15.13
N ARG A 494 -14.74 25.41 14.70
CA ARG A 494 -15.71 24.76 15.58
C ARG A 494 -16.18 23.45 14.98
N LEU A 495 -16.70 22.54 15.80
CA LEU A 495 -17.30 21.30 15.35
C LEU A 495 -18.51 21.58 14.45
N SER A 496 -18.54 20.90 13.31
CA SER A 496 -19.72 20.86 12.45
C SER A 496 -20.77 19.92 13.04
N LYS A 497 -21.94 19.82 12.38
CA LYS A 497 -22.93 18.79 12.75
C LYS A 497 -22.37 17.37 12.64
N TRP A 498 -21.50 17.11 11.66
CA TRP A 498 -20.81 15.82 11.52
C TRP A 498 -19.84 15.62 12.69
N GLY A 499 -19.06 16.64 13.04
CA GLY A 499 -18.12 16.58 14.17
C GLY A 499 -18.80 16.33 15.51
N THR A 500 -19.87 17.08 15.83
CA THR A 500 -20.62 16.89 17.08
C THR A 500 -21.30 15.52 17.14
N THR A 501 -21.81 15.02 16.01
CA THR A 501 -22.40 13.69 15.92
C THR A 501 -21.37 12.58 16.16
N LEU A 502 -20.18 12.70 15.55
CA LEU A 502 -19.07 11.77 15.73
C LEU A 502 -18.64 11.69 17.20
N VAL A 503 -18.36 12.84 17.84
CA VAL A 503 -17.92 12.90 19.24
C VAL A 503 -19.01 12.34 20.18
N LYS A 504 -20.29 12.68 19.93
CA LYS A 504 -21.42 12.14 20.69
C LYS A 504 -21.55 10.62 20.58
N PHE A 505 -21.24 10.05 19.42
CA PHE A 505 -21.25 8.61 19.20
C PHE A 505 -20.08 7.93 19.93
N ILE A 506 -18.85 8.40 19.71
CA ILE A 506 -17.65 7.82 20.33
C ILE A 506 -17.74 7.85 21.86
N GLY A 507 -18.24 8.94 22.45
CA GLY A 507 -18.40 9.04 23.90
C GLY A 507 -19.38 8.04 24.53
N LYS A 508 -20.19 7.33 23.73
CA LYS A 508 -21.16 6.32 24.20
C LYS A 508 -20.83 4.89 23.80
N HIS A 509 -20.04 4.70 22.74
CA HIS A 509 -19.78 3.40 22.15
C HIS A 509 -18.29 3.06 22.22
N ASN A 510 -17.98 1.89 22.78
CA ASN A 510 -16.62 1.35 22.78
C ASN A 510 -16.40 0.48 21.53
N VAL A 511 -16.09 1.13 20.42
CA VAL A 511 -15.91 0.50 19.09
C VAL A 511 -14.63 1.03 18.45
N ASP A 512 -14.19 0.38 17.37
CA ASP A 512 -13.03 0.85 16.62
C ASP A 512 -13.30 2.22 15.97
N ILE A 513 -12.63 3.24 16.51
CA ILE A 513 -12.88 4.64 16.19
C ILE A 513 -12.43 4.99 14.77
N GLU A 514 -11.39 4.33 14.27
CA GLU A 514 -10.93 4.51 12.89
C GLU A 514 -12.03 4.08 11.92
N THR A 515 -12.62 2.91 12.17
CA THR A 515 -13.75 2.38 11.39
C THR A 515 -14.99 3.27 11.50
N ILE A 516 -15.29 3.87 12.66
CA ILE A 516 -16.41 4.81 12.80
C ILE A 516 -16.20 6.10 12.00
N LEU A 517 -14.99 6.67 12.04
CA LEU A 517 -14.67 7.86 11.24
C LEU A 517 -14.79 7.53 9.74
N LEU A 518 -14.30 6.36 9.31
CA LEU A 518 -14.46 5.88 7.94
C LEU A 518 -15.95 5.72 7.55
N LEU A 519 -16.79 5.16 8.42
CA LEU A 519 -18.23 5.03 8.19
C LEU A 519 -18.93 6.39 8.07
N CYS A 520 -18.58 7.36 8.91
CA CYS A 520 -19.10 8.73 8.77
C CYS A 520 -18.76 9.33 7.40
N VAL A 521 -17.50 9.17 6.95
CA VAL A 521 -17.08 9.61 5.62
C VAL A 521 -17.85 8.86 4.52
N PHE A 522 -18.02 7.54 4.65
CA PHE A 522 -18.81 6.75 3.70
C PHE A 522 -20.24 7.29 3.54
N PHE A 523 -20.96 7.52 4.64
CA PHE A 523 -22.33 8.07 4.58
C PHE A 523 -22.36 9.52 4.06
N GLN A 524 -21.35 10.34 4.39
CA GLN A 524 -21.22 11.70 3.86
C GLN A 524 -21.03 11.72 2.33
N ARG A 525 -20.30 10.73 1.78
CA ARG A 525 -20.10 10.56 0.33
C ARG A 525 -21.31 9.94 -0.37
N THR A 526 -22.18 9.26 0.38
CA THR A 526 -23.34 8.55 -0.13
C THR A 526 -24.66 8.98 0.55
N PRO A 527 -25.02 10.29 0.56
CA PRO A 527 -26.21 10.75 1.28
C PRO A 527 -27.53 10.20 0.70
N ASN A 528 -27.54 9.94 -0.61
CA ASN A 528 -28.62 9.27 -1.35
C ASN A 528 -28.18 7.85 -1.75
N LEU A 529 -27.64 7.09 -0.80
CA LEU A 529 -27.19 5.72 -1.03
C LEU A 529 -28.36 4.88 -1.58
N ASP A 530 -28.19 4.34 -2.78
CA ASP A 530 -29.13 3.36 -3.30
C ASP A 530 -28.89 2.03 -2.56
N MET A 531 -29.68 1.80 -1.52
CA MET A 531 -29.59 0.61 -0.70
C MET A 531 -29.78 -0.67 -1.52
N LYS A 532 -30.53 -0.63 -2.64
CA LYS A 532 -30.71 -1.80 -3.50
C LYS A 532 -29.44 -2.18 -4.24
N SER A 533 -28.73 -1.17 -4.77
CA SER A 533 -27.44 -1.36 -5.43
C SER A 533 -26.39 -1.85 -4.45
N LEU A 534 -26.34 -1.30 -3.23
CA LEU A 534 -25.37 -1.73 -2.21
C LEU A 534 -25.64 -3.17 -1.75
N SER A 535 -26.91 -3.52 -1.55
CA SER A 535 -27.31 -4.85 -1.09
C SER A 535 -27.37 -5.90 -2.21
N ALA A 536 -27.05 -5.54 -3.45
CA ALA A 536 -27.07 -6.46 -4.59
C ALA A 536 -25.92 -7.47 -4.44
N SER A 537 -26.26 -8.70 -4.09
CA SER A 537 -25.33 -9.82 -3.99
C SER A 537 -26.04 -11.11 -4.36
N ASN A 538 -25.26 -12.05 -4.88
CA ASN A 538 -25.69 -13.42 -5.14
C ASN A 538 -25.25 -14.38 -4.01
N ASP A 539 -24.57 -13.89 -2.98
CA ASP A 539 -23.94 -14.75 -1.97
C ASP A 539 -24.97 -15.52 -1.12
N LEU A 540 -26.16 -14.94 -0.90
CA LEU A 540 -27.28 -15.54 -0.16
C LEU A 540 -28.43 -15.99 -1.08
N ASP A 541 -28.15 -16.26 -2.36
CA ASP A 541 -29.18 -16.66 -3.34
C ASP A 541 -29.87 -17.99 -2.97
N SER A 542 -29.22 -18.83 -2.16
CA SER A 542 -29.79 -20.04 -1.57
C SER A 542 -31.07 -19.78 -0.75
N LEU A 543 -31.25 -18.55 -0.27
CA LEU A 543 -32.36 -18.13 0.57
C LEU A 543 -33.49 -17.42 -0.20
N ASN A 544 -33.37 -17.27 -1.53
CA ASN A 544 -34.37 -16.57 -2.37
C ASN A 544 -35.79 -17.13 -2.21
N ASP A 545 -35.92 -18.46 -2.00
CA ASP A 545 -37.22 -19.12 -1.86
C ASP A 545 -37.81 -19.02 -0.44
N VAL A 546 -37.03 -18.54 0.53
CA VAL A 546 -37.38 -18.53 1.96
C VAL A 546 -37.53 -17.11 2.52
N VAL A 547 -36.81 -16.13 1.97
CA VAL A 547 -36.71 -14.77 2.52
C VAL A 547 -37.01 -13.71 1.45
N ASP A 548 -38.01 -12.88 1.73
CA ASP A 548 -38.43 -11.81 0.81
C ASP A 548 -37.42 -10.65 0.69
N ASP A 549 -36.64 -10.37 1.75
CA ASP A 549 -35.67 -9.25 1.81
C ASP A 549 -34.24 -9.71 2.07
N LEU A 550 -33.65 -10.39 1.08
CA LEU A 550 -32.23 -10.74 1.07
C LEU A 550 -31.30 -9.53 1.19
N GLY A 551 -31.75 -8.37 0.72
CA GLY A 551 -30.95 -7.14 0.78
C GLY A 551 -30.59 -6.75 2.21
N THR A 552 -31.49 -6.97 3.17
CA THR A 552 -31.18 -6.75 4.59
C THR A 552 -30.12 -7.71 5.11
N LEU A 553 -30.17 -8.99 4.72
CA LEU A 553 -29.19 -10.00 5.12
C LEU A 553 -27.81 -9.71 4.54
N ASN A 554 -27.73 -9.35 3.26
CA ASN A 554 -26.47 -8.97 2.60
C ASN A 554 -25.82 -7.76 3.29
N LEU A 555 -26.60 -6.75 3.70
CA LEU A 555 -26.07 -5.59 4.42
C LEU A 555 -25.47 -5.98 5.77
N ILE A 556 -26.10 -6.91 6.51
CA ILE A 556 -25.55 -7.41 7.79
C ILE A 556 -24.16 -8.00 7.56
N ALA A 557 -24.01 -8.89 6.57
CA ALA A 557 -22.73 -9.51 6.24
C ALA A 557 -21.69 -8.48 5.76
N GLN A 558 -22.08 -7.57 4.86
CA GLN A 558 -21.21 -6.50 4.33
C GLN A 558 -20.66 -5.62 5.45
N PHE A 559 -21.52 -5.04 6.30
CA PHE A 559 -21.04 -4.19 7.39
C PHE A 559 -20.28 -4.98 8.46
N ALA A 560 -20.60 -6.26 8.67
CA ALA A 560 -19.81 -7.12 9.55
C ALA A 560 -18.35 -7.29 9.08
N THR A 561 -18.04 -7.21 7.78
CA THR A 561 -16.65 -7.31 7.27
C THR A 561 -15.72 -6.24 7.83
N LEU A 562 -16.24 -5.11 8.29
CA LEU A 562 -15.45 -4.03 8.89
C LEU A 562 -15.03 -4.34 10.33
N TYR A 563 -15.61 -5.37 10.95
CA TYR A 563 -15.17 -5.82 12.26
C TYR A 563 -13.78 -6.44 12.19
N LYS A 564 -12.87 -5.98 13.05
CA LYS A 564 -11.51 -6.51 13.14
C LYS A 564 -11.43 -7.70 14.09
N ILE A 565 -11.13 -8.87 13.54
CA ILE A 565 -10.73 -10.04 14.33
C ILE A 565 -9.37 -9.72 14.97
N LYS A 566 -9.27 -9.87 16.29
CA LYS A 566 -8.07 -9.49 17.04
C LYS A 566 -6.86 -10.38 16.73
N GLU A 567 -7.09 -11.68 16.67
CA GLU A 567 -6.04 -12.67 16.49
C GLU A 567 -6.50 -13.77 15.55
N PHE A 568 -5.67 -14.04 14.55
CA PHE A 568 -5.79 -15.23 13.71
C PHE A 568 -4.80 -16.29 14.17
N LYS A 569 -5.20 -17.56 14.06
CA LYS A 569 -4.30 -18.71 14.19
C LYS A 569 -3.38 -18.77 12.97
N VAL A 570 -2.20 -19.32 13.19
CA VAL A 570 -1.28 -19.69 12.10
C VAL A 570 -1.90 -20.87 11.33
N GLY A 571 -2.53 -20.58 10.21
CA GLY A 571 -3.19 -21.56 9.37
C GLY A 571 -3.37 -21.04 7.95
N ASN A 572 -3.44 -21.96 6.99
CA ASN A 572 -3.69 -21.61 5.59
C ASN A 572 -5.20 -21.66 5.31
N TYR A 573 -5.79 -20.50 5.03
CA TYR A 573 -7.22 -20.45 4.68
C TYR A 573 -7.46 -20.94 3.25
N LYS A 574 -8.36 -21.91 3.09
CA LYS A 574 -8.82 -22.43 1.79
C LYS A 574 -10.34 -22.47 1.68
N GLY A 575 -11.03 -21.81 2.61
CA GLY A 575 -12.48 -21.86 2.72
C GLY A 575 -13.20 -21.03 1.65
N PRO A 576 -14.51 -20.78 1.85
CA PRO A 576 -15.33 -19.99 0.92
C PRO A 576 -14.80 -18.56 0.75
N VAL A 577 -15.16 -17.95 -0.37
CA VAL A 577 -14.83 -16.56 -0.74
C VAL A 577 -16.07 -15.90 -1.33
N SER A 578 -16.25 -14.59 -1.10
CA SER A 578 -17.37 -13.81 -1.62
C SER A 578 -16.87 -12.64 -2.44
N ASN A 579 -17.43 -12.50 -3.65
CA ASN A 579 -17.17 -11.33 -4.49
C ASN A 579 -17.85 -10.07 -3.95
N SER A 580 -19.06 -10.17 -3.39
CA SER A 580 -19.78 -8.97 -2.90
C SER A 580 -19.12 -8.40 -1.65
N LEU A 581 -18.70 -9.25 -0.72
CA LEU A 581 -17.96 -8.82 0.46
C LEU A 581 -16.62 -8.19 0.08
N LEU A 582 -15.90 -8.76 -0.89
CA LEU A 582 -14.63 -8.19 -1.36
C LEU A 582 -14.83 -6.85 -2.11
N HIS A 583 -15.91 -6.73 -2.88
CA HIS A 583 -16.28 -5.48 -3.54
C HIS A 583 -16.61 -4.37 -2.53
N PHE A 584 -17.44 -4.68 -1.52
CA PHE A 584 -17.72 -3.74 -0.43
C PHE A 584 -16.44 -3.36 0.34
N ASN A 585 -15.57 -4.33 0.61
CA ASN A 585 -14.26 -4.07 1.23
C ASN A 585 -13.38 -3.16 0.36
N SER A 586 -13.41 -3.32 -0.97
CA SER A 586 -12.66 -2.48 -1.91
C SER A 586 -13.18 -1.04 -1.94
N ILE A 587 -14.50 -0.85 -1.87
CA ILE A 587 -15.14 0.46 -1.69
C ILE A 587 -14.62 1.16 -0.43
N MET A 588 -14.65 0.45 0.70
CA MET A 588 -14.24 1.02 1.99
C MET A 588 -12.72 1.26 2.03
N SER A 589 -11.93 0.38 1.41
CA SER A 589 -10.48 0.50 1.30
C SER A 589 -10.05 1.71 0.46
N ALA A 590 -10.82 2.07 -0.57
CA ALA A 590 -10.54 3.28 -1.35
C ALA A 590 -10.69 4.55 -0.51
N LEU A 591 -11.76 4.64 0.31
CA LEU A 591 -11.97 5.75 1.24
C LEU A 591 -10.92 5.77 2.36
N HIS A 592 -10.59 4.60 2.92
CA HIS A 592 -9.56 4.43 3.94
C HIS A 592 -8.20 4.96 3.46
N ASN A 593 -7.78 4.56 2.26
CA ASN A 593 -6.53 5.05 1.66
C ASN A 593 -6.57 6.56 1.33
N GLU A 594 -7.72 7.12 0.95
CA GLU A 594 -7.88 8.57 0.77
C GLU A 594 -7.63 9.32 2.09
N ILE A 595 -8.26 8.89 3.19
CA ILE A 595 -8.10 9.50 4.53
C ILE A 595 -6.64 9.36 4.99
N LYS A 596 -6.04 8.17 4.85
CA LYS A 596 -4.62 7.92 5.14
C LYS A 596 -3.72 8.92 4.40
N ASN A 597 -3.97 9.13 3.10
CA ASN A 597 -3.18 10.07 2.32
C ASN A 597 -3.34 11.52 2.81
N PHE A 598 -4.54 11.95 3.22
CA PHE A 598 -4.72 13.26 3.85
C PHE A 598 -3.90 13.41 5.12
N VAL A 599 -3.98 12.45 6.05
CA VAL A 599 -3.23 12.48 7.31
C VAL A 599 -1.72 12.55 7.06
N ILE A 600 -1.19 11.71 6.14
CA ILE A 600 0.23 11.71 5.79
C ILE A 600 0.63 13.04 5.13
N VAL A 601 -0.16 13.54 4.18
CA VAL A 601 0.16 14.79 3.47
C VAL A 601 0.09 16.01 4.40
N ASP A 602 -0.86 16.06 5.32
CA ASP A 602 -0.91 17.10 6.36
C ASP A 602 0.34 17.03 7.25
N THR A 603 0.72 15.82 7.68
CA THR A 603 1.95 15.59 8.47
C THR A 603 3.20 16.07 7.74
N LEU A 604 3.35 15.68 6.47
CA LEU A 604 4.45 16.11 5.62
C LEU A 604 4.45 17.63 5.43
N ASN A 605 3.29 18.28 5.30
CA ASN A 605 3.21 19.72 5.18
C ASN A 605 3.65 20.44 6.46
N LEU A 606 3.24 19.96 7.63
CA LEU A 606 3.71 20.50 8.91
C LEU A 606 5.23 20.36 9.04
N LEU A 607 5.76 19.17 8.70
CA LEU A 607 7.19 18.90 8.71
C LEU A 607 7.93 19.83 7.73
N LEU A 608 7.56 19.89 6.46
CA LEU A 608 8.24 20.72 5.46
C LEU A 608 8.14 22.24 5.74
N ARG A 609 7.08 22.69 6.43
CA ARG A 609 6.91 24.10 6.83
C ARG A 609 7.71 24.48 8.06
N ASN A 610 7.93 23.52 8.97
CA ASN A 610 8.60 23.75 10.24
C ASN A 610 10.14 23.79 10.07
N LYS A 611 10.63 24.82 9.35
CA LYS A 611 12.04 24.96 8.90
C LYS A 611 13.04 25.27 10.01
N ASN A 612 12.59 25.81 11.13
CA ASN A 612 13.44 26.23 12.26
C ASN A 612 13.46 25.19 13.38
N ASP A 613 12.96 23.99 13.12
CA ASP A 613 12.91 22.91 14.09
C ASP A 613 14.24 22.18 14.15
N ILE A 614 15.09 22.64 15.08
CA ILE A 614 16.38 22.00 15.36
C ILE A 614 16.16 20.60 15.95
N ASP A 615 15.04 20.37 16.65
CA ASP A 615 14.78 19.11 17.36
C ASP A 615 14.41 17.97 16.41
N LYS A 616 13.94 18.26 15.18
CA LYS A 616 13.88 17.24 14.12
C LYS A 616 15.22 16.55 13.88
N PHE A 617 16.33 17.28 13.99
CA PHE A 617 17.66 16.72 13.81
C PHE A 617 18.16 15.96 15.04
N ASN A 618 17.44 16.07 16.18
CA ASN A 618 17.72 15.33 17.41
C ASN A 618 16.96 14.00 17.50
N ARG A 619 15.96 13.76 16.64
CA ARG A 619 15.22 12.49 16.57
C ARG A 619 16.10 11.35 16.07
N SER A 620 16.09 10.24 16.80
CA SER A 620 16.69 8.98 16.37
C SER A 620 15.87 8.31 15.26
N HIS A 621 16.43 7.30 14.61
CA HIS A 621 15.68 6.49 13.64
C HIS A 621 14.44 5.85 14.27
N GLU A 622 14.56 5.36 15.51
CA GLU A 622 13.45 4.79 16.27
C GLU A 622 12.33 5.80 16.51
N ASP A 623 12.67 7.03 16.93
CA ASP A 623 11.67 8.11 17.13
C ASP A 623 10.88 8.41 15.84
N TRP A 624 11.56 8.36 14.68
CA TRP A 624 10.93 8.53 13.37
C TRP A 624 10.03 7.35 12.99
N CYS A 625 10.47 6.12 13.23
CA CYS A 625 9.65 4.93 13.01
C CYS A 625 8.41 4.93 13.92
N SER A 626 8.55 5.32 15.19
CA SER A 626 7.44 5.45 16.12
C SER A 626 6.43 6.51 15.66
N LEU A 627 6.90 7.65 15.14
CA LEU A 627 6.00 8.64 14.53
C LEU A 627 5.19 8.02 13.38
N VAL A 628 5.83 7.22 12.53
CA VAL A 628 5.15 6.59 11.38
C VAL A 628 4.16 5.52 11.81
N SER A 629 4.46 4.72 12.84
CA SER A 629 3.57 3.67 13.34
C SER A 629 2.36 4.23 14.10
N GLU A 630 2.50 5.41 14.73
CA GLU A 630 1.42 6.09 15.45
C GLU A 630 0.42 6.81 14.52
N LEU A 631 0.71 6.95 13.23
CA LEU A 631 -0.19 7.62 12.28
C LEU A 631 -1.50 6.83 12.12
N PRO A 632 -2.67 7.48 12.29
CA PRO A 632 -3.97 6.87 12.00
C PRO A 632 -4.10 6.36 10.57
N PHE A 633 -4.94 5.36 10.35
CA PHE A 633 -5.22 4.75 9.04
C PHE A 633 -4.03 4.06 8.38
N LYS A 634 -2.94 3.79 9.12
CA LYS A 634 -1.80 3.02 8.60
C LYS A 634 -2.12 1.54 8.40
N MET A 635 -2.87 0.94 9.33
CA MET A 635 -3.26 -0.46 9.20
C MET A 635 -4.34 -0.60 8.11
N PRO A 636 -4.22 -1.57 7.19
CA PRO A 636 -5.26 -1.81 6.21
C PRO A 636 -6.55 -2.30 6.88
N LEU A 637 -7.66 -2.23 6.13
CA LEU A 637 -8.93 -2.81 6.58
C LEU A 637 -8.82 -4.33 6.75
N SER A 638 -9.67 -4.85 7.64
CA SER A 638 -9.84 -6.28 7.85
C SER A 638 -10.19 -7.01 6.55
N ASN A 639 -9.76 -8.27 6.46
CA ASN A 639 -10.19 -9.17 5.39
C ASN A 639 -11.68 -9.54 5.53
N THR A 640 -12.26 -10.15 4.49
CA THR A 640 -13.69 -10.48 4.43
C THR A 640 -14.09 -11.72 5.24
N VAL A 641 -13.15 -12.38 5.93
CA VAL A 641 -13.38 -13.66 6.64
C VAL A 641 -14.53 -13.55 7.63
N ILE A 642 -14.60 -12.47 8.41
CA ILE A 642 -15.68 -12.32 9.39
C ILE A 642 -17.06 -12.13 8.73
N GLY A 643 -17.11 -11.46 7.58
CA GLY A 643 -18.35 -11.34 6.80
C GLY A 643 -18.83 -12.69 6.31
N LEU A 644 -17.92 -13.55 5.83
CA LEU A 644 -18.22 -14.92 5.41
C LEU A 644 -18.74 -15.78 6.58
N ILE A 645 -18.13 -15.66 7.76
CA ILE A 645 -18.61 -16.33 8.99
C ILE A 645 -20.05 -15.86 9.32
N VAL A 646 -20.34 -14.57 9.16
CA VAL A 646 -21.67 -14.01 9.38
C VAL A 646 -22.67 -14.45 8.32
N GLU A 647 -22.29 -14.56 7.04
CA GLU A 647 -23.13 -15.16 5.99
C GLU A 647 -23.55 -16.59 6.35
N LYS A 648 -22.59 -17.42 6.75
CA LYS A 648 -22.87 -18.79 7.21
C LYS A 648 -23.74 -18.85 8.46
N SER A 649 -23.58 -17.87 9.34
CA SER A 649 -24.45 -17.70 10.51
C SER A 649 -25.88 -17.33 10.11
N ILE A 650 -26.05 -16.49 9.09
CA ILE A 650 -27.36 -16.11 8.56
C ILE A 650 -28.04 -17.31 7.88
N GLU A 651 -27.32 -18.06 7.04
CA GLU A 651 -27.85 -19.27 6.38
C GLU A 651 -28.35 -20.28 7.42
N SER A 652 -27.54 -20.58 8.44
CA SER A 652 -27.91 -21.49 9.53
C SER A 652 -29.10 -20.96 10.35
N PHE A 653 -29.27 -19.65 10.47
CA PHE A 653 -30.40 -19.06 11.19
C PHE A 653 -31.71 -19.18 10.43
N VAL A 654 -31.66 -19.08 9.10
CA VAL A 654 -32.84 -19.09 8.24
C VAL A 654 -33.30 -20.51 7.90
N LEU A 655 -32.36 -21.41 7.61
CA LEU A 655 -32.67 -22.75 7.09
C LEU A 655 -32.87 -23.80 8.18
N SER A 656 -32.30 -23.60 9.36
CA SER A 656 -32.12 -24.68 10.34
C SER A 656 -33.05 -24.56 11.54
N GLU A 657 -33.73 -25.65 11.90
CA GLU A 657 -34.50 -25.71 13.15
C GLU A 657 -33.58 -25.74 14.40
N ASN A 658 -32.38 -26.32 14.27
CA ASN A 658 -31.37 -26.42 15.33
C ASN A 658 -30.11 -25.61 15.00
N PHE A 659 -30.25 -24.28 15.08
CA PHE A 659 -29.22 -23.28 14.77
C PHE A 659 -27.81 -23.64 15.26
N LYS A 660 -27.62 -24.02 16.53
CA LYS A 660 -26.28 -24.19 17.12
C LYS A 660 -25.50 -25.34 16.50
N VAL A 661 -26.17 -26.47 16.27
CA VAL A 661 -25.51 -27.67 15.73
C VAL A 661 -25.10 -27.47 14.28
N GLU A 662 -25.97 -26.83 13.49
CA GLU A 662 -25.71 -26.59 12.07
C GLU A 662 -24.67 -25.49 11.86
N LEU A 663 -24.71 -24.44 12.69
CA LEU A 663 -23.72 -23.38 12.69
C LEU A 663 -22.30 -23.93 12.91
N ASP A 664 -22.11 -24.80 13.90
CA ASP A 664 -20.79 -25.37 14.17
C ASP A 664 -20.26 -26.21 13.00
N ALA A 665 -21.15 -26.86 12.23
CA ALA A 665 -20.78 -27.59 11.02
C ALA A 665 -20.38 -26.66 9.87
N GLU A 666 -21.19 -25.63 9.57
CA GLU A 666 -20.90 -24.64 8.53
C GLU A 666 -19.64 -23.80 8.84
N LEU A 667 -19.34 -23.58 10.11
CA LEU A 667 -18.18 -22.80 10.54
C LEU A 667 -16.87 -23.60 10.64
N LEU A 668 -16.92 -24.92 10.44
CA LEU A 668 -15.75 -25.80 10.50
C LEU A 668 -14.56 -25.32 9.64
N PRO A 669 -14.73 -24.85 8.38
CA PRO A 669 -13.62 -24.36 7.55
C PRO A 669 -12.84 -23.17 8.15
N PHE A 670 -13.50 -22.36 8.97
CA PHE A 670 -12.90 -21.17 9.58
C PHE A 670 -12.10 -21.47 10.85
N THR A 671 -12.34 -22.62 11.49
CA THR A 671 -11.67 -23.00 12.75
C THR A 671 -10.15 -23.16 12.62
N VAL A 672 -9.66 -23.35 11.39
CA VAL A 672 -8.24 -23.40 11.02
C VAL A 672 -7.53 -22.07 11.30
N ILE A 673 -8.23 -20.95 11.08
CA ILE A 673 -7.67 -19.59 11.19
C ILE A 673 -8.28 -18.76 12.32
N VAL A 674 -9.46 -19.13 12.83
CA VAL A 674 -10.15 -18.41 13.91
C VAL A 674 -10.37 -19.36 15.08
N GLN A 675 -10.09 -18.91 16.31
CA GLN A 675 -10.21 -19.77 17.49
C GLN A 675 -11.64 -20.16 17.81
N ASN A 676 -12.57 -19.22 17.77
CA ASN A 676 -13.98 -19.46 18.00
C ASN A 676 -14.81 -18.63 17.01
N PRO A 677 -15.06 -19.16 15.79
CA PRO A 677 -15.80 -18.46 14.74
C PRO A 677 -17.19 -17.97 15.22
N SER A 678 -17.93 -18.79 15.96
CA SER A 678 -19.27 -18.44 16.46
C SER A 678 -19.24 -17.25 17.43
N LYS A 679 -18.22 -17.18 18.30
CA LYS A 679 -18.04 -16.04 19.20
C LYS A 679 -17.67 -14.76 18.45
N GLU A 680 -16.78 -14.85 17.46
CA GLU A 680 -16.43 -13.70 16.62
C GLU A 680 -17.62 -13.23 15.79
N ALA A 681 -18.45 -14.13 15.27
CA ALA A 681 -19.72 -13.80 14.61
C ALA A 681 -20.62 -12.95 15.51
N LEU A 682 -20.80 -13.36 16.78
CA LEU A 682 -21.58 -12.61 17.75
C LEU A 682 -21.00 -11.21 18.02
N HIS A 683 -19.68 -11.06 18.08
CA HIS A 683 -19.06 -9.75 18.23
C HIS A 683 -19.26 -8.86 16.99
N ALA A 684 -19.12 -9.43 15.79
CA ALA A 684 -19.35 -8.72 14.54
C ALA A 684 -20.82 -8.26 14.40
N LEU A 685 -21.78 -9.08 14.81
CA LEU A 685 -23.19 -8.69 14.85
C LEU A 685 -23.45 -7.54 15.84
N LYS A 686 -22.81 -7.54 17.02
CA LYS A 686 -22.87 -6.41 17.97
C LYS A 686 -22.24 -5.14 17.39
N PHE A 687 -21.19 -5.29 16.57
CA PHE A 687 -20.63 -4.17 15.82
C PHE A 687 -21.65 -3.63 14.79
N VAL A 688 -22.34 -4.50 14.05
CA VAL A 688 -23.42 -4.08 13.12
C VAL A 688 -24.54 -3.32 13.85
N ILE A 689 -24.90 -3.71 15.08
CA ILE A 689 -25.84 -2.92 15.91
C ILE A 689 -25.30 -1.51 16.18
N SER A 690 -24.00 -1.38 16.46
CA SER A 690 -23.36 -0.07 16.65
C SER A 690 -23.36 0.77 15.36
N VAL A 691 -23.23 0.15 14.19
CA VAL A 691 -23.41 0.82 12.89
C VAL A 691 -24.86 1.33 12.74
N CYS A 692 -25.84 0.53 13.14
CA CYS A 692 -27.24 0.98 13.14
C CYS A 692 -27.43 2.19 14.07
N ASP A 693 -26.88 2.15 15.29
CA ASP A 693 -26.91 3.27 16.25
C ASP A 693 -26.30 4.55 15.66
N LEU A 694 -25.20 4.43 14.91
CA LEU A 694 -24.59 5.55 14.20
C LEU A 694 -25.54 6.13 13.15
N VAL A 695 -26.17 5.28 12.33
CA VAL A 695 -27.13 5.71 11.29
C VAL A 695 -28.32 6.44 11.90
N TYR A 696 -28.88 5.94 13.01
CA TYR A 696 -29.96 6.65 13.72
C TYR A 696 -29.51 8.02 14.19
N LEU A 697 -28.32 8.11 14.79
CA LEU A 697 -27.79 9.38 15.28
C LEU A 697 -27.54 10.36 14.13
N LEU A 698 -27.04 9.89 12.98
CA LEU A 698 -26.89 10.70 11.77
C LEU A 698 -28.25 11.22 11.29
N PHE A 699 -29.27 10.36 11.27
CA PHE A 699 -30.64 10.74 10.90
C PHE A 699 -31.23 11.80 11.85
N GLU A 700 -31.12 11.61 13.17
CA GLU A 700 -31.58 12.58 14.18
C GLU A 700 -30.99 13.98 13.99
N ASN A 701 -29.75 14.05 13.48
CA ASN A 701 -29.05 15.31 13.23
C ASN A 701 -29.26 15.86 11.80
N GLY A 702 -30.09 15.20 10.99
CA GLY A 702 -30.39 15.58 9.59
C GLY A 702 -29.24 15.32 8.62
N LEU A 703 -28.40 14.32 8.91
CA LEU A 703 -27.21 13.95 8.13
C LEU A 703 -27.41 12.67 7.30
N ALA A 704 -28.50 11.93 7.54
CA ALA A 704 -28.90 10.75 6.76
C ALA A 704 -30.36 10.87 6.30
N SER A 705 -30.70 10.19 5.21
CA SER A 705 -32.07 10.18 4.66
C SER A 705 -32.98 9.18 5.38
N GLU A 706 -34.30 9.41 5.33
CA GLU A 706 -35.30 8.49 5.91
C GLU A 706 -35.20 7.08 5.30
N ALA A 707 -34.88 6.99 4.00
CA ALA A 707 -34.74 5.70 3.31
C ALA A 707 -33.58 4.86 3.89
N VAL A 708 -32.44 5.50 4.19
CA VAL A 708 -31.30 4.83 4.83
C VAL A 708 -31.70 4.38 6.24
N LYS A 709 -32.28 5.28 7.05
CA LYS A 709 -32.73 4.98 8.41
C LYS A 709 -33.72 3.79 8.43
N SER A 710 -34.74 3.80 7.58
CA SER A 710 -35.74 2.72 7.48
C SER A 710 -35.11 1.37 7.09
N LYS A 711 -34.11 1.36 6.20
CA LYS A 711 -33.40 0.11 5.87
C LYS A 711 -32.58 -0.40 7.06
N PHE A 712 -31.92 0.49 7.81
CA PHE A 712 -31.16 0.11 9.00
C PHE A 712 -32.04 -0.26 10.21
N GLU A 713 -33.32 0.13 10.23
CA GLU A 713 -34.34 -0.43 11.14
C GLU A 713 -34.57 -1.92 10.88
N SER A 714 -34.72 -2.31 9.61
CA SER A 714 -34.81 -3.72 9.23
C SER A 714 -33.54 -4.51 9.57
N VAL A 715 -32.36 -3.94 9.26
CA VAL A 715 -31.05 -4.52 9.62
C VAL A 715 -30.96 -4.76 11.12
N ARG A 716 -31.30 -3.76 11.95
CA ARG A 716 -31.29 -3.90 13.41
C ARG A 716 -32.21 -5.01 13.89
N MET A 717 -33.46 -5.02 13.44
CA MET A 717 -34.46 -6.01 13.86
C MET A 717 -34.01 -7.45 13.56
N VAL A 718 -33.45 -7.69 12.37
CA VAL A 718 -32.95 -9.01 12.00
C VAL A 718 -31.69 -9.37 12.79
N THR A 719 -30.78 -8.42 12.98
CA THR A 719 -29.55 -8.60 13.75
C THR A 719 -29.85 -8.95 15.21
N ASP A 720 -30.79 -8.27 15.86
CA ASP A 720 -31.21 -8.57 17.24
C ASP A 720 -31.80 -9.98 17.37
N LYS A 721 -32.61 -10.41 16.40
CA LYS A 721 -33.15 -11.78 16.34
C LYS A 721 -32.03 -12.81 16.20
N LEU A 722 -31.06 -12.56 15.32
CA LEU A 722 -29.91 -13.44 15.10
C LEU A 722 -29.05 -13.54 16.38
N ILE A 723 -28.74 -12.40 17.01
CA ILE A 723 -28.00 -12.34 18.28
C ILE A 723 -28.69 -13.16 19.38
N SER A 724 -30.03 -13.14 19.45
CA SER A 724 -30.78 -13.89 20.47
C SER A 724 -30.66 -15.42 20.37
N LYS A 725 -30.13 -15.95 19.26
CA LYS A 725 -29.94 -17.39 19.04
C LYS A 725 -28.56 -17.90 19.44
N PHE A 726 -27.56 -17.01 19.52
CA PHE A 726 -26.23 -17.31 20.04
C PHE A 726 -26.31 -17.48 21.57
#